data_AF-A0A967C3V8-F1
#
_entry.id   AF-A0A967C3V8-F1
#
_cell.length_a   1.000
_cell.length_b   1.000
_cell.length_c   1.000
_cell.angle_alpha   90.00
_cell.angle_beta   90.00
_cell.angle_gamma   90.00
#
_symmetry.space_group_name_H-M   'P 1'
#
loop_
_entity.id
_entity.type
_entity.pdbx_description
1 polymer ?
#
loop_
_entity_poly.entity_id
_entity_poly.type
_entity_poly.pdbx_seq_one_letter_code
_entity_poly.pdbx_strand_id
1 'polypeptide(L)'
;MALQKAWTRLIGSPSWDTITSPIADGNGGIFVTGLTYGDLDGQTNNGYRDVFIAHYDSTGNKSWTRLIGSSSSDLFASAIADGNGGIFVAGTTDDLDGQSSNGGGDGFIAHYDSTGNKSWTRLIGSSSWDTITSPIADGNGGTFIAGYTNGDLDGQTNNGNSDGFIAHYDSTGNKSWTRLIGSPPGDYIHIAIADGNGGIFVAGETRGDLDGQTNNGGGDGFIAHYDSTGNKSWTRLIGSPSLEYVKSVIADGNGGIFVAGDTEGSIDGQTYNGGIDGFVAHYDSAGNKSWTRLIGSSPGDHIHSAIADGNGGIFVAGGTSGDLDGQTNNGKSDGFIAHYDSNGNKNWTRLIGSSSYDSILSMIPDGNGGIIVAGSTSGDLDGQTNNGNSDGFIAHYDSNGNKSWTRLIGSSSWDTITSPIADGNGGIFVAGYANGDIDGQTNNGEGDGYLVKLNMDNTDVSDDISPPTIQSTAATSNQLILKFSEDIQIAGGGTLNPAYMTVTVDGQIRKVTRSQITPPDHPTIHTASQLVLTLSGRSLGGAKSISVSYNPPSNTTTSGFITDLSDNPLASIATQVVDTFSTSTNINKSGIASAYKNLILTGSAPITGYGNTQNNTITGNDANNTLDGLAGADTMIGGLGDDTYIVDNVGDVVTEVASEGIDTVQSTITYTLADNVENLTLLGSGAINGTGNSANNILTGNAGANVLNGNGGTDTLIGGRGNDTYIVDSAGDIITESGSSSDIDSVQSSVSWVLGTNLENLTLTGSSAINGTGNNLDNIIIGNSASNILDGGNGGTDRLTGLGGADTFWFSTRPSSFRNSSADHITDFSSAQGDKIQITKSTFGITASTATLSVVSNANALTTALSGSSMFVYETSSGELHWNQNGISRGAGTGGVLAILDNKATLSAGDLVLI
;
A
#
# COMPACT_ATOMS: atom_id res chain seq x y z
N MET A 1 -15.22 8.49 -16.30
CA MET A 1 -14.83 7.14 -15.83
C MET A 1 -15.90 6.14 -16.22
N ALA A 2 -15.63 5.33 -17.23
CA ALA A 2 -16.35 4.10 -17.50
C ALA A 2 -15.62 2.96 -16.81
N LEU A 3 -16.34 2.25 -15.95
CA LEU A 3 -15.83 1.04 -15.33
C LEU A 3 -15.97 -0.12 -16.31
N GLN A 4 -14.85 -0.71 -16.74
CA GLN A 4 -14.84 -1.86 -17.64
C GLN A 4 -14.49 -3.13 -16.87
N LYS A 5 -15.30 -4.17 -17.06
CA LYS A 5 -15.01 -5.49 -16.50
C LYS A 5 -13.89 -6.16 -17.29
N ALA A 6 -12.82 -6.55 -16.60
CA ALA A 6 -11.71 -7.29 -17.19
C ALA A 6 -12.01 -8.80 -17.21
N TRP A 7 -12.42 -9.38 -16.09
CA TRP A 7 -12.76 -10.79 -15.99
C TRP A 7 -13.58 -11.11 -14.73
N THR A 8 -14.27 -12.25 -14.75
CA THR A 8 -15.01 -12.84 -13.62
C THR A 8 -14.59 -14.29 -13.37
N ARG A 9 -14.50 -14.70 -12.11
CA ARG A 9 -14.19 -16.06 -11.66
C ARG A 9 -15.16 -16.49 -10.56
N LEU A 10 -15.79 -17.65 -10.75
CA LEU A 10 -16.53 -18.35 -9.70
C LEU A 10 -15.59 -19.34 -9.00
N ILE A 11 -15.72 -19.44 -7.68
CA ILE A 11 -15.00 -20.37 -6.82
C ILE A 11 -15.98 -21.04 -5.86
N GLY A 12 -16.09 -22.36 -5.98
CA GLY A 12 -16.96 -23.16 -5.14
C GLY A 12 -16.91 -24.63 -5.50
N SER A 13 -17.41 -25.44 -4.58
CA SER A 13 -17.62 -26.87 -4.71
C SER A 13 -19.06 -27.14 -5.16
N PRO A 14 -19.47 -28.41 -5.35
CA PRO A 14 -20.89 -28.74 -5.53
C PRO A 14 -21.80 -28.46 -4.32
N SER A 15 -21.25 -27.95 -3.23
CA SER A 15 -21.94 -27.64 -1.97
C SER A 15 -22.07 -26.12 -1.80
N TRP A 16 -22.35 -25.66 -0.58
CA TRP A 16 -22.33 -24.24 -0.26
C TRP A 16 -20.88 -23.79 -0.01
N ASP A 17 -20.48 -22.68 -0.60
CA ASP A 17 -19.14 -22.11 -0.44
C ASP A 17 -19.25 -20.63 -0.10
N THR A 18 -18.34 -20.16 0.76
CA THR A 18 -18.27 -18.76 1.15
C THR A 18 -16.95 -18.12 0.81
N ILE A 19 -16.99 -16.86 0.39
CA ILE A 19 -15.80 -16.02 0.33
C ILE A 19 -15.98 -14.80 1.20
N THR A 20 -14.89 -14.38 1.82
CA THR A 20 -14.90 -13.22 2.71
C THR A 20 -14.44 -11.99 1.95
N SER A 21 -13.20 -11.56 2.15
CA SER A 21 -12.64 -10.38 1.51
C SER A 21 -11.49 -10.78 0.59
N PRO A 22 -11.36 -10.13 -0.58
CA PRO A 22 -10.18 -10.27 -1.41
C PRO A 22 -9.00 -9.60 -0.73
N ILE A 23 -7.81 -10.18 -0.85
CA ILE A 23 -6.58 -9.65 -0.25
C ILE A 23 -5.55 -9.51 -1.37
N ALA A 24 -5.09 -8.28 -1.62
CA ALA A 24 -4.08 -8.02 -2.63
C ALA A 24 -2.74 -8.66 -2.19
N ASP A 25 -2.05 -9.29 -3.12
CA ASP A 25 -0.76 -9.96 -2.85
C ASP A 25 0.45 -9.00 -2.88
N GLY A 26 0.23 -7.74 -3.26
CA GLY A 26 1.27 -6.71 -3.43
C GLY A 26 2.00 -6.75 -4.79
N ASN A 27 1.73 -7.74 -5.64
CA ASN A 27 2.36 -7.94 -6.95
C ASN A 27 1.34 -7.96 -8.12
N GLY A 28 0.13 -7.47 -7.88
CA GLY A 28 -0.95 -7.39 -8.85
C GLY A 28 -1.82 -8.66 -8.95
N GLY A 29 -1.51 -9.69 -8.18
CA GLY A 29 -2.37 -10.86 -7.93
C GLY A 29 -3.28 -10.65 -6.70
N ILE A 30 -4.00 -11.71 -6.35
CA ILE A 30 -5.05 -11.64 -5.33
C ILE A 30 -5.29 -12.99 -4.65
N PHE A 31 -5.40 -12.95 -3.34
CA PHE A 31 -5.89 -14.05 -2.52
C PHE A 31 -7.40 -13.94 -2.29
N VAL A 32 -8.05 -15.08 -2.27
CA VAL A 32 -9.46 -15.24 -1.88
C VAL A 32 -9.52 -16.30 -0.79
N THR A 33 -10.18 -15.97 0.32
CA THR A 33 -10.33 -16.87 1.47
C THR A 33 -11.78 -17.03 1.88
N GLY A 34 -12.12 -18.20 2.42
CA GLY A 34 -13.43 -18.44 3.01
C GLY A 34 -13.63 -19.89 3.42
N LEU A 35 -14.87 -20.37 3.40
CA LEU A 35 -15.22 -21.73 3.83
C LEU A 35 -15.76 -22.54 2.65
N THR A 36 -15.35 -23.80 2.56
CA THR A 36 -15.94 -24.78 1.65
C THR A 36 -16.62 -25.88 2.44
N TYR A 37 -17.78 -26.35 1.96
CA TYR A 37 -18.49 -27.51 2.51
C TYR A 37 -18.23 -28.79 1.70
N GLY A 38 -17.38 -28.71 0.68
CA GLY A 38 -17.05 -29.83 -0.20
C GLY A 38 -15.60 -29.82 -0.69
N ASP A 39 -15.26 -30.83 -1.48
CA ASP A 39 -13.96 -30.92 -2.13
C ASP A 39 -13.79 -29.75 -3.12
N LEU A 40 -12.65 -29.07 -3.04
CA LEU A 40 -12.36 -27.87 -3.83
C LEU A 40 -11.03 -28.00 -4.57
N ASP A 41 -11.05 -27.78 -5.88
CA ASP A 41 -9.85 -27.81 -6.76
C ASP A 41 -8.97 -29.06 -6.60
N GLY A 42 -9.58 -30.23 -6.37
CA GLY A 42 -8.88 -31.51 -6.22
C GLY A 42 -8.29 -31.74 -4.82
N GLN A 43 -8.62 -30.89 -3.84
CA GLN A 43 -8.36 -31.13 -2.42
C GLN A 43 -9.62 -31.65 -1.72
N THR A 44 -9.39 -32.55 -0.77
CA THR A 44 -10.46 -33.19 0.00
C THR A 44 -10.84 -32.36 1.22
N ASN A 45 -12.13 -32.08 1.38
CA ASN A 45 -12.68 -31.52 2.61
C ASN A 45 -12.64 -32.61 3.68
N ASN A 46 -11.90 -32.38 4.76
CA ASN A 46 -11.68 -33.37 5.82
C ASN A 46 -12.80 -33.36 6.87
N GLY A 47 -13.59 -32.29 6.91
CA GLY A 47 -14.60 -32.02 7.91
C GLY A 47 -16.00 -31.75 7.37
N TYR A 48 -16.83 -31.10 8.19
CA TYR A 48 -18.13 -30.57 7.73
C TYR A 48 -17.95 -29.33 6.86
N ARG A 49 -16.96 -28.50 7.20
CA ARG A 49 -16.49 -27.36 6.41
C ARG A 49 -15.03 -27.09 6.77
N ASP A 50 -14.25 -26.75 5.75
CA ASP A 50 -12.83 -26.41 5.87
C ASP A 50 -12.63 -24.96 5.41
N VAL A 51 -11.58 -24.31 5.91
CA VAL A 51 -11.13 -23.02 5.40
C VAL A 51 -10.39 -23.24 4.08
N PHE A 52 -10.64 -22.40 3.08
CA PHE A 52 -9.84 -22.41 1.85
C PHE A 52 -9.12 -21.09 1.60
N ILE A 53 -8.04 -21.19 0.83
CA ILE A 53 -7.28 -20.08 0.26
C ILE A 53 -7.07 -20.40 -1.22
N ALA A 54 -7.38 -19.45 -2.09
CA ALA A 54 -7.02 -19.51 -3.50
C ALA A 54 -6.27 -18.26 -3.91
N HIS A 55 -5.25 -18.43 -4.77
CA HIS A 55 -4.51 -17.32 -5.37
C HIS A 55 -4.82 -17.23 -6.86
N TYR A 56 -5.03 -16.02 -7.36
CA TYR A 56 -5.14 -15.70 -8.77
C TYR A 56 -4.06 -14.69 -9.16
N ASP A 57 -3.43 -14.90 -10.30
CA ASP A 57 -2.51 -13.92 -10.87
C ASP A 57 -3.25 -12.69 -11.42
N SER A 58 -2.49 -11.68 -11.86
CA SER A 58 -3.02 -10.42 -12.40
C SER A 58 -3.92 -10.59 -13.63
N THR A 59 -3.80 -11.72 -14.35
CA THR A 59 -4.63 -12.07 -15.52
C THR A 59 -5.89 -12.86 -15.15
N GLY A 60 -6.07 -13.16 -13.86
CA GLY A 60 -7.19 -13.93 -13.34
C GLY A 60 -7.02 -15.44 -13.53
N ASN A 61 -5.81 -15.94 -13.77
CA ASN A 61 -5.57 -17.39 -13.77
C ASN A 61 -5.30 -17.86 -12.34
N LYS A 62 -5.99 -18.92 -11.93
CA LYS A 62 -5.82 -19.53 -10.61
C LYS A 62 -4.44 -20.17 -10.54
N SER A 63 -3.58 -19.68 -9.64
CA SER A 63 -2.22 -20.21 -9.47
C SER A 63 -2.24 -21.45 -8.58
N TRP A 64 -2.96 -21.41 -7.47
CA TRP A 64 -3.07 -22.53 -6.52
C TRP A 64 -4.27 -22.35 -5.58
N THR A 65 -4.68 -23.46 -4.96
CA THR A 65 -5.69 -23.51 -3.88
C THR A 65 -5.13 -24.34 -2.71
N ARG A 66 -5.52 -24.03 -1.47
CA ARG A 66 -5.18 -24.77 -0.24
C ARG A 66 -6.41 -24.88 0.67
N LEU A 67 -6.64 -26.07 1.22
CA LEU A 67 -7.61 -26.29 2.30
C LEU A 67 -6.88 -26.38 3.65
N ILE A 68 -7.51 -25.80 4.67
CA ILE A 68 -7.07 -25.81 6.07
C ILE A 68 -8.26 -26.27 6.88
N GLY A 69 -8.14 -27.45 7.45
CA GLY A 69 -9.20 -28.01 8.27
C GLY A 69 -8.77 -29.30 8.92
N SER A 70 -9.56 -29.66 9.91
CA SER A 70 -9.44 -30.90 10.68
C SER A 70 -10.56 -31.86 10.25
N SER A 71 -10.78 -32.94 11.01
CA SER A 71 -11.94 -33.80 10.77
C SER A 71 -13.26 -33.22 11.28
N SER A 72 -13.24 -32.03 11.90
CA SER A 72 -14.41 -31.41 12.52
C SER A 72 -14.96 -30.25 11.68
N SER A 73 -15.47 -29.20 12.32
CA SER A 73 -16.03 -28.04 11.62
C SER A 73 -15.11 -26.87 11.91
N ASP A 74 -14.38 -26.44 10.89
CA ASP A 74 -13.42 -25.36 11.04
C ASP A 74 -14.08 -24.01 10.77
N LEU A 75 -13.56 -22.98 11.42
CA LEU A 75 -14.05 -21.61 11.33
C LEU A 75 -12.95 -20.73 10.75
N PHE A 76 -13.30 -19.99 9.70
CA PHE A 76 -12.46 -18.90 9.21
C PHE A 76 -12.74 -17.64 10.04
N ALA A 77 -11.69 -16.96 10.49
CA ALA A 77 -11.81 -15.65 11.11
C ALA A 77 -11.49 -14.55 10.09
N SER A 78 -10.24 -14.51 9.63
CA SER A 78 -9.74 -13.49 8.71
C SER A 78 -8.34 -13.88 8.20
N ALA A 79 -7.85 -13.12 7.23
CA ALA A 79 -6.54 -13.31 6.64
C ALA A 79 -5.93 -11.96 6.23
N ILE A 80 -4.61 -11.91 6.14
CA ILE A 80 -3.85 -10.71 5.75
C ILE A 80 -2.60 -11.10 4.96
N ALA A 81 -2.24 -10.30 3.96
CA ALA A 81 -0.98 -10.49 3.23
C ALA A 81 0.22 -10.25 4.15
N ASP A 82 1.31 -10.99 3.95
CA ASP A 82 2.53 -10.89 4.75
C ASP A 82 3.47 -9.74 4.31
N GLY A 83 3.13 -9.05 3.22
CA GLY A 83 3.94 -8.00 2.59
C GLY A 83 5.05 -8.50 1.64
N ASN A 84 5.28 -9.80 1.54
CA ASN A 84 6.29 -10.46 0.70
C ASN A 84 5.67 -11.42 -0.33
N GLY A 85 4.37 -11.26 -0.61
CA GLY A 85 3.60 -12.09 -1.53
C GLY A 85 3.07 -13.39 -0.93
N GLY A 86 3.23 -13.63 0.37
CA GLY A 86 2.58 -14.69 1.15
C GLY A 86 1.33 -14.20 1.89
N ILE A 87 0.76 -15.08 2.72
CA ILE A 87 -0.49 -14.81 3.45
C ILE A 87 -0.52 -15.50 4.81
N PHE A 88 -1.02 -14.77 5.81
CA PHE A 88 -1.43 -15.29 7.11
C PHE A 88 -2.93 -15.54 7.13
N VAL A 89 -3.34 -16.73 7.58
CA VAL A 89 -4.75 -17.13 7.67
C VAL A 89 -5.06 -17.64 9.06
N ALA A 90 -6.08 -17.07 9.68
CA ALA A 90 -6.48 -17.37 11.04
C ALA A 90 -7.91 -17.90 11.13
N GLY A 91 -8.16 -18.67 12.18
CA GLY A 91 -9.47 -19.24 12.45
C GLY A 91 -9.53 -20.01 13.75
N THR A 92 -10.55 -20.85 13.89
CA THR A 92 -10.71 -21.80 15.01
C THR A 92 -10.88 -23.21 14.45
N THR A 93 -10.20 -24.17 15.05
CA THR A 93 -10.12 -25.57 14.58
C THR A 93 -9.89 -26.53 15.77
N ASP A 94 -9.96 -27.83 15.54
CA ASP A 94 -9.51 -28.84 16.51
C ASP A 94 -8.02 -29.17 16.26
N ASP A 95 -7.65 -30.45 16.21
CA ASP A 95 -6.29 -30.90 15.90
C ASP A 95 -5.91 -30.52 14.46
N LEU A 96 -4.83 -29.76 14.28
CA LEU A 96 -4.37 -29.27 12.98
C LEU A 96 -2.85 -29.43 12.82
N ASP A 97 -2.42 -29.94 11.66
CA ASP A 97 -1.00 -30.06 11.26
C ASP A 97 -0.09 -30.73 12.31
N GLY A 98 -0.60 -31.74 13.02
CA GLY A 98 0.16 -32.50 14.03
C GLY A 98 0.24 -31.82 15.40
N GLN A 99 -0.49 -30.72 15.61
CA GLN A 99 -0.74 -30.11 16.91
C GLN A 99 -2.12 -30.55 17.42
N SER A 100 -2.22 -30.84 18.71
CA SER A 100 -3.49 -31.18 19.35
C SER A 100 -4.16 -29.95 19.96
N SER A 101 -5.47 -29.79 19.75
CA SER A 101 -6.27 -28.80 20.48
C SER A 101 -6.36 -29.21 21.96
N ASN A 102 -6.41 -28.21 22.83
CA ASN A 102 -6.45 -28.39 24.27
C ASN A 102 -7.85 -28.35 24.88
N GLY A 103 -8.96 -28.25 24.16
CA GLY A 103 -10.27 -28.40 24.80
C GLY A 103 -11.43 -28.25 23.85
N GLY A 104 -12.10 -27.09 23.89
CA GLY A 104 -12.96 -26.67 22.77
C GLY A 104 -12.09 -26.35 21.53
N GLY A 105 -12.71 -25.91 20.44
CA GLY A 105 -11.96 -25.42 19.28
C GLY A 105 -10.92 -24.37 19.71
N ASP A 106 -9.70 -24.53 19.23
CA ASP A 106 -8.54 -23.67 19.49
C ASP A 106 -8.32 -22.72 18.31
N GLY A 107 -7.77 -21.54 18.59
CA GLY A 107 -7.34 -20.62 17.55
C GLY A 107 -6.18 -21.20 16.73
N PHE A 108 -6.22 -21.07 15.41
CA PHE A 108 -5.07 -21.36 14.56
C PHE A 108 -4.60 -20.15 13.78
N ILE A 109 -3.31 -20.12 13.49
CA ILE A 109 -2.68 -19.21 12.53
C ILE A 109 -1.76 -20.02 11.63
N ALA A 110 -1.94 -19.88 10.32
CA ALA A 110 -1.13 -20.55 9.30
C ALA A 110 -0.52 -19.55 8.34
N HIS A 111 0.74 -19.78 7.97
CA HIS A 111 1.45 -18.98 6.97
C HIS A 111 1.69 -19.77 5.69
N TYR A 112 1.39 -19.17 4.55
CA TYR A 112 1.69 -19.69 3.21
C TYR A 112 2.58 -18.72 2.45
N ASP A 113 3.62 -19.24 1.80
CA ASP A 113 4.46 -18.43 0.92
C ASP A 113 3.74 -18.11 -0.41
N SER A 114 4.38 -17.27 -1.24
CA SER A 114 3.85 -16.85 -2.54
C SER A 114 3.57 -17.98 -3.54
N THR A 115 4.21 -19.14 -3.35
CA THR A 115 3.97 -20.34 -4.18
C THR A 115 2.86 -21.23 -3.62
N GLY A 116 2.25 -20.83 -2.51
CA GLY A 116 1.21 -21.56 -1.81
C GLY A 116 1.76 -22.71 -0.96
N ASN A 117 3.05 -22.75 -0.65
CA ASN A 117 3.57 -23.75 0.29
C ASN A 117 3.37 -23.27 1.72
N LYS A 118 2.84 -24.16 2.57
CA LYS A 118 2.66 -23.90 3.99
C LYS A 118 4.04 -23.81 4.65
N SER A 119 4.37 -22.63 5.17
CA SER A 119 5.61 -22.41 5.91
C SER A 119 5.52 -22.98 7.31
N TRP A 120 4.43 -22.68 8.02
CA TRP A 120 4.16 -23.15 9.37
C TRP A 120 2.69 -22.96 9.75
N THR A 121 2.25 -23.67 10.78
CA THR A 121 0.96 -23.50 11.47
C THR A 121 1.19 -23.48 12.97
N ARG A 122 0.40 -22.70 13.72
CA ARG A 122 0.38 -22.70 15.19
C ARG A 122 -1.04 -22.76 15.71
N LEU A 123 -1.26 -23.63 16.69
CA LEU A 123 -2.46 -23.60 17.53
C LEU A 123 -2.19 -22.78 18.80
N ILE A 124 -3.23 -22.09 19.25
CA ILE A 124 -3.27 -21.32 20.49
C ILE A 124 -4.66 -21.46 21.11
N GLY A 125 -4.69 -21.92 22.36
CA GLY A 125 -5.94 -22.10 23.06
C GLY A 125 -5.73 -22.67 24.45
N SER A 126 -6.84 -22.72 25.17
CA SER A 126 -6.93 -23.13 26.56
C SER A 126 -7.58 -24.51 26.66
N SER A 127 -8.04 -24.89 27.86
CA SER A 127 -8.91 -26.07 28.01
C SER A 127 -10.36 -25.85 27.56
N SER A 128 -10.68 -24.63 27.14
CA SER A 128 -12.01 -24.16 26.81
C SER A 128 -12.08 -23.81 25.32
N TRP A 129 -13.08 -23.04 24.90
CA TRP A 129 -13.18 -22.55 23.53
C TRP A 129 -12.41 -21.24 23.37
N ASP A 130 -11.63 -21.14 22.31
CA ASP A 130 -10.74 -20.01 22.02
C ASP A 130 -10.98 -19.52 20.59
N THR A 131 -10.95 -18.20 20.38
CA THR A 131 -11.32 -17.61 19.09
C THR A 131 -10.37 -16.48 18.72
N ILE A 132 -9.77 -16.58 17.53
CA ILE A 132 -9.03 -15.49 16.90
C ILE A 132 -10.02 -14.66 16.07
N THR A 133 -9.89 -13.34 16.11
CA THR A 133 -10.70 -12.42 15.29
C THR A 133 -9.89 -11.82 14.15
N SER A 134 -8.60 -11.54 14.36
CA SER A 134 -7.72 -10.92 13.35
C SER A 134 -6.27 -11.37 13.46
N PRO A 135 -5.62 -11.80 12.36
CA PRO A 135 -4.17 -11.72 12.19
C PRO A 135 -3.78 -10.34 11.67
N ILE A 136 -2.61 -9.86 12.07
CA ILE A 136 -2.07 -8.55 11.71
C ILE A 136 -0.59 -8.72 11.40
N ALA A 137 -0.18 -8.42 10.16
CA ALA A 137 1.23 -8.43 9.79
C ALA A 137 2.01 -7.38 10.58
N ASP A 138 3.18 -7.75 11.10
CA ASP A 138 4.02 -6.86 11.94
C ASP A 138 4.99 -5.98 11.11
N GLY A 139 5.02 -6.16 9.79
CA GLY A 139 5.94 -5.48 8.86
C GLY A 139 7.36 -6.07 8.79
N ASN A 140 7.70 -7.03 9.65
CA ASN A 140 9.00 -7.70 9.72
C ASN A 140 8.92 -9.20 9.38
N GLY A 141 7.80 -9.61 8.78
CA GLY A 141 7.51 -10.99 8.39
C GLY A 141 6.90 -11.85 9.50
N GLY A 142 6.67 -11.30 10.69
CA GLY A 142 5.89 -11.91 11.76
C GLY A 142 4.42 -11.48 11.73
N THR A 143 3.67 -11.90 12.75
CA THR A 143 2.24 -11.58 12.87
C THR A 143 1.82 -11.45 14.33
N PHE A 144 0.97 -10.47 14.60
CA PHE A 144 0.11 -10.49 15.77
C PHE A 144 -1.15 -11.30 15.47
N ILE A 145 -1.73 -11.85 16.52
CA ILE A 145 -3.10 -12.35 16.52
C ILE A 145 -3.83 -11.75 17.72
N ALA A 146 -5.10 -11.42 17.53
CA ALA A 146 -5.98 -10.94 18.58
C ALA A 146 -7.27 -11.76 18.61
N GLY A 147 -7.88 -11.88 19.79
CA GLY A 147 -9.05 -12.73 19.98
C GLY A 147 -9.55 -12.73 21.42
N TYR A 148 -10.28 -13.77 21.79
CA TYR A 148 -10.70 -14.01 23.17
C TYR A 148 -10.61 -15.48 23.56
N THR A 149 -10.37 -15.72 24.84
CA THR A 149 -10.23 -17.04 25.46
C THR A 149 -11.24 -17.22 26.58
N ASN A 150 -11.77 -18.45 26.73
CA ASN A 150 -12.62 -18.83 27.86
C ASN A 150 -11.85 -19.57 28.96
N GLY A 151 -10.52 -19.51 28.97
CA GLY A 151 -9.69 -20.20 29.94
C GLY A 151 -8.31 -19.56 30.11
N ASP A 152 -7.54 -20.10 31.04
CA ASP A 152 -6.17 -19.65 31.26
C ASP A 152 -5.32 -19.92 30.00
N LEU A 153 -4.57 -18.92 29.55
CA LEU A 153 -3.81 -18.96 28.31
C LEU A 153 -2.34 -18.60 28.54
N ASP A 154 -1.43 -19.46 28.08
CA ASP A 154 0.03 -19.26 28.16
C ASP A 154 0.55 -18.85 29.56
N GLY A 155 -0.04 -19.41 30.63
CA GLY A 155 0.34 -19.14 32.02
C GLY A 155 -0.26 -17.86 32.62
N GLN A 156 -1.17 -17.19 31.90
CA GLN A 156 -1.97 -16.09 32.41
C GLN A 156 -3.36 -16.58 32.80
N THR A 157 -3.89 -16.04 33.89
CA THR A 157 -5.22 -16.41 34.41
C THR A 157 -6.31 -15.61 33.72
N ASN A 158 -7.32 -16.31 33.21
CA ASN A 158 -8.55 -15.70 32.73
C ASN A 158 -9.32 -15.12 33.92
N ASN A 159 -9.58 -13.82 33.88
CA ASN A 159 -10.21 -13.06 34.93
C ASN A 159 -11.70 -12.83 34.62
N GLY A 160 -12.43 -13.84 34.16
CA GLY A 160 -13.86 -13.71 33.87
C GLY A 160 -14.44 -14.94 33.19
N ASN A 161 -15.51 -14.73 32.42
CA ASN A 161 -16.03 -15.78 31.54
C ASN A 161 -15.21 -15.88 30.24
N SER A 162 -14.81 -14.74 29.71
CA SER A 162 -14.03 -14.58 28.49
C SER A 162 -13.11 -13.39 28.66
N ASP A 163 -11.83 -13.54 28.34
CA ASP A 163 -10.86 -12.45 28.32
C ASP A 163 -10.33 -12.27 26.90
N GLY A 164 -10.11 -11.01 26.50
CA GLY A 164 -9.38 -10.71 25.28
C GLY A 164 -7.93 -11.19 25.38
N PHE A 165 -7.37 -11.69 24.28
CA PHE A 165 -5.95 -12.01 24.21
C PHE A 165 -5.28 -11.41 22.98
N ILE A 166 -3.99 -11.15 23.12
CA ILE A 166 -3.08 -10.78 22.04
C ILE A 166 -1.86 -11.70 22.12
N ALA A 167 -1.41 -12.24 20.99
CA ALA A 167 -0.15 -12.95 20.91
C ALA A 167 0.65 -12.50 19.69
N HIS A 168 1.98 -12.55 19.79
CA HIS A 168 2.89 -12.24 18.70
C HIS A 168 3.69 -13.49 18.31
N TYR A 169 3.85 -13.72 17.01
CA TYR A 169 4.68 -14.76 16.42
C TYR A 169 5.70 -14.13 15.48
N ASP A 170 6.97 -14.52 15.63
CA ASP A 170 8.02 -14.10 14.70
C ASP A 170 7.87 -14.73 13.31
N SER A 171 8.72 -14.33 12.37
CA SER A 171 8.67 -14.80 10.97
C SER A 171 8.86 -16.31 10.79
N THR A 172 9.42 -17.00 11.79
CA THR A 172 9.57 -18.46 11.80
C THR A 172 8.38 -19.17 12.49
N GLY A 173 7.40 -18.40 12.95
CA GLY A 173 6.23 -18.85 13.68
C GLY A 173 6.53 -19.15 15.15
N ASN A 174 7.62 -18.67 15.74
CA ASN A 174 7.82 -18.84 17.19
C ASN A 174 7.07 -17.75 17.94
N LYS A 175 6.31 -18.16 18.96
CA LYS A 175 5.57 -17.24 19.82
C LYS A 175 6.55 -16.41 20.66
N SER A 176 6.52 -15.09 20.49
CA SER A 176 7.36 -14.17 21.26
C SER A 176 6.75 -13.85 22.62
N TRP A 177 5.44 -13.56 22.65
CA TRP A 177 4.71 -13.24 23.88
C TRP A 177 3.20 -13.40 23.68
N THR A 178 2.48 -13.49 24.82
CA THR A 178 1.01 -13.44 24.91
C THR A 178 0.60 -12.46 26.01
N ARG A 179 -0.54 -11.79 25.87
CA ARG A 179 -1.15 -10.92 26.89
C ARG A 179 -2.65 -11.16 26.96
N LEU A 180 -3.19 -11.24 28.17
CA LEU A 180 -4.63 -11.18 28.42
C LEU A 180 -5.07 -9.76 28.81
N ILE A 181 -6.29 -9.41 28.45
CA ILE A 181 -7.01 -8.20 28.86
C ILE A 181 -8.45 -8.55 29.14
N GLY A 182 -8.88 -8.30 30.38
CA GLY A 182 -10.26 -8.56 30.76
C GLY A 182 -10.56 -8.20 32.20
N SER A 183 -11.84 -8.34 32.52
CA SER A 183 -12.49 -7.94 33.76
C SER A 183 -13.38 -9.10 34.24
N PRO A 184 -13.78 -9.15 35.53
CA PRO A 184 -14.57 -10.27 36.07
C PRO A 184 -15.81 -10.69 35.25
N PRO A 185 -16.48 -9.78 34.53
CA PRO A 185 -17.45 -10.10 33.47
C PRO A 185 -16.83 -10.77 32.22
N GLY A 186 -17.32 -10.45 31.01
CA GLY A 186 -16.79 -10.97 29.75
C GLY A 186 -16.25 -9.84 28.90
N ASP A 187 -15.13 -10.09 28.25
CA ASP A 187 -14.34 -9.14 27.48
C ASP A 187 -13.93 -9.76 26.14
N TYR A 188 -14.19 -9.05 25.04
CA TYR A 188 -14.05 -9.58 23.69
C TYR A 188 -13.28 -8.60 22.82
N ILE A 189 -12.12 -8.99 22.30
CA ILE A 189 -11.45 -8.23 21.23
C ILE A 189 -12.11 -8.59 19.90
N HIS A 190 -12.63 -7.59 19.20
CA HIS A 190 -13.30 -7.76 17.91
C HIS A 190 -12.40 -7.43 16.73
N ILE A 191 -11.52 -6.43 16.88
CA ILE A 191 -10.66 -5.96 15.82
C ILE A 191 -9.33 -5.44 16.37
N ALA A 192 -8.27 -5.53 15.57
CA ALA A 192 -6.97 -4.98 15.88
C ALA A 192 -6.26 -4.48 14.62
N ILE A 193 -5.33 -3.54 14.80
CA ILE A 193 -4.46 -3.00 13.75
C ILE A 193 -3.05 -2.77 14.30
N ALA A 194 -2.04 -2.85 13.43
CA ALA A 194 -0.68 -2.46 13.79
C ALA A 194 -0.58 -0.95 14.01
N ASP A 195 0.31 -0.52 14.91
CA ASP A 195 0.57 0.90 15.18
C ASP A 195 1.60 1.53 14.21
N GLY A 196 2.24 0.73 13.36
CA GLY A 196 3.31 1.13 12.45
C GLY A 196 4.73 1.18 13.07
N ASN A 197 4.86 1.02 14.38
CA ASN A 197 6.12 1.03 15.14
C ASN A 197 6.41 -0.32 15.83
N GLY A 198 5.74 -1.38 15.39
CA GLY A 198 5.85 -2.74 15.91
C GLY A 198 4.95 -3.02 17.12
N GLY A 199 4.10 -2.09 17.55
CA GLY A 199 3.02 -2.29 18.51
C GLY A 199 1.67 -2.56 17.84
N ILE A 200 0.61 -2.58 18.66
CA ILE A 200 -0.74 -2.95 18.24
C ILE A 200 -1.82 -2.18 19.00
N PHE A 201 -2.83 -1.73 18.28
CA PHE A 201 -4.11 -1.29 18.83
C PHE A 201 -5.12 -2.43 18.76
N VAL A 202 -5.81 -2.67 19.86
CA VAL A 202 -6.95 -3.60 19.93
C VAL A 202 -8.19 -2.88 20.39
N ALA A 203 -9.35 -3.27 19.84
CA ALA A 203 -10.63 -2.72 20.24
C ALA A 203 -11.72 -3.80 20.31
N GLY A 204 -12.67 -3.59 21.22
CA GLY A 204 -13.61 -4.63 21.62
C GLY A 204 -14.71 -4.16 22.55
N GLU A 205 -15.40 -5.10 23.18
CA GLU A 205 -16.44 -4.87 24.21
C GLU A 205 -15.92 -5.37 25.56
N THR A 206 -16.15 -4.60 26.63
CA THR A 206 -15.99 -5.03 28.03
C THR A 206 -17.29 -4.87 28.78
N ARG A 207 -17.63 -5.84 29.63
CA ARG A 207 -18.85 -5.80 30.48
C ARG A 207 -18.56 -5.41 31.93
N GLY A 208 -17.34 -4.98 32.23
CA GLY A 208 -16.91 -4.63 33.56
C GLY A 208 -15.89 -3.49 33.59
N ASP A 209 -15.53 -3.08 34.80
CA ASP A 209 -14.48 -2.09 34.99
C ASP A 209 -13.14 -2.66 34.49
N LEU A 210 -12.51 -1.96 33.54
CA LEU A 210 -11.31 -2.42 32.85
C LEU A 210 -10.16 -1.42 33.05
N ASP A 211 -9.01 -1.92 33.52
CA ASP A 211 -7.77 -1.15 33.73
C ASP A 211 -7.96 0.18 34.49
N GLY A 212 -8.83 0.18 35.51
CA GLY A 212 -9.10 1.36 36.34
C GLY A 212 -10.11 2.36 35.76
N GLN A 213 -10.78 2.00 34.66
CA GLN A 213 -11.91 2.75 34.11
C GLN A 213 -13.22 2.08 34.48
N THR A 214 -14.26 2.89 34.67
CA THR A 214 -15.59 2.42 35.07
C THR A 214 -16.44 2.13 33.85
N ASN A 215 -17.01 0.94 33.79
CA ASN A 215 -18.04 0.60 32.81
C ASN A 215 -19.36 1.28 33.20
N ASN A 216 -20.01 1.94 32.25
CA ASN A 216 -21.17 2.79 32.50
C ASN A 216 -22.52 2.09 32.42
N GLY A 217 -22.58 0.76 32.27
CA GLY A 217 -23.84 0.02 32.26
C GLY A 217 -23.73 -1.34 31.59
N GLY A 218 -24.09 -1.41 30.31
CA GLY A 218 -24.05 -2.64 29.52
C GLY A 218 -22.62 -3.06 29.17
N GLY A 219 -22.42 -3.49 27.93
CA GLY A 219 -21.09 -3.68 27.36
C GLY A 219 -20.59 -2.37 26.78
N ASP A 220 -19.48 -1.85 27.31
CA ASP A 220 -18.84 -0.64 26.82
C ASP A 220 -17.76 -1.02 25.79
N GLY A 221 -17.59 -0.20 24.77
CA GLY A 221 -16.44 -0.31 23.87
C GLY A 221 -15.14 -0.04 24.63
N PHE A 222 -14.11 -0.85 24.40
CA PHE A 222 -12.75 -0.55 24.88
C PHE A 222 -11.76 -0.48 23.73
N ILE A 223 -10.68 0.25 24.00
CA ILE A 223 -9.49 0.34 23.17
C ILE A 223 -8.27 0.16 24.07
N ALA A 224 -7.30 -0.63 23.65
CA ALA A 224 -6.00 -0.71 24.30
C ALA A 224 -4.87 -0.66 23.28
N HIS A 225 -3.74 -0.08 23.71
CA HIS A 225 -2.49 -0.07 22.96
C HIS A 225 -1.43 -0.90 23.69
N TYR A 226 -0.68 -1.69 22.93
CA TYR A 226 0.47 -2.45 23.41
C TYR A 226 1.70 -2.10 22.56
N ASP A 227 2.84 -1.86 23.20
CA ASP A 227 4.10 -1.64 22.51
C ASP A 227 4.65 -2.94 21.89
N SER A 228 5.76 -2.83 21.16
CA SER A 228 6.41 -3.96 20.47
C SER A 228 6.92 -5.08 21.38
N THR A 229 7.07 -4.82 22.67
CA THR A 229 7.44 -5.82 23.68
C THR A 229 6.22 -6.45 24.38
N GLY A 230 5.02 -6.04 23.96
CA GLY A 230 3.74 -6.46 24.52
C GLY A 230 3.42 -5.79 25.86
N ASN A 231 4.02 -4.63 26.20
CA ASN A 231 3.59 -3.88 27.37
C ASN A 231 2.42 -2.97 27.01
N LYS A 232 1.38 -3.01 27.84
CA LYS A 232 0.20 -2.16 27.67
C LYS A 232 0.57 -0.70 27.96
N SER A 233 0.42 0.17 26.98
CA SER A 233 0.69 1.61 27.14
C SER A 233 -0.50 2.31 27.79
N TRP A 234 -1.71 2.04 27.30
CA TRP A 234 -2.94 2.64 27.81
C TRP A 234 -4.18 1.82 27.42
N THR A 235 -5.27 2.05 28.15
CA THR A 235 -6.63 1.55 27.85
C THR A 235 -7.60 2.72 27.91
N ARG A 236 -8.65 2.71 27.08
CA ARG A 236 -9.76 3.69 27.08
C ARG A 236 -11.10 3.01 26.89
N LEU A 237 -12.11 3.44 27.65
CA LEU A 237 -13.50 3.04 27.45
C LEU A 237 -14.28 4.10 26.69
N ILE A 238 -15.24 3.65 25.89
CA ILE A 238 -16.27 4.45 25.24
C ILE A 238 -17.59 3.72 25.41
N GLY A 239 -18.49 4.33 26.15
CA GLY A 239 -19.76 3.67 26.44
C GLY A 239 -20.82 4.60 27.00
N SER A 240 -22.01 4.05 27.06
CA SER A 240 -23.22 4.65 27.61
C SER A 240 -23.81 3.69 28.65
N PRO A 241 -24.97 4.02 29.26
CA PRO A 241 -25.69 3.05 30.08
C PRO A 241 -26.24 1.82 29.33
N SER A 242 -26.13 1.80 28.00
CA SER A 242 -26.62 0.74 27.10
C SER A 242 -25.45 -0.12 26.55
N LEU A 243 -25.62 -0.76 25.40
CA LEU A 243 -24.61 -1.58 24.73
C LEU A 243 -23.91 -0.78 23.62
N GLU A 244 -22.59 -0.91 23.55
CA GLU A 244 -21.74 -0.39 22.49
C GLU A 244 -20.97 -1.51 21.79
N TYR A 245 -21.09 -1.58 20.47
CA TYR A 245 -20.41 -2.58 19.65
C TYR A 245 -19.36 -1.90 18.79
N VAL A 246 -18.08 -2.09 19.13
CA VAL A 246 -16.97 -1.64 18.29
C VAL A 246 -16.88 -2.53 17.04
N LYS A 247 -16.87 -1.90 15.86
CA LYS A 247 -16.82 -2.58 14.55
C LYS A 247 -15.53 -2.34 13.80
N SER A 248 -14.89 -1.19 14.01
CA SER A 248 -13.66 -0.83 13.30
C SER A 248 -12.71 -0.01 14.16
N VAL A 249 -11.42 -0.22 13.95
CA VAL A 249 -10.33 0.64 14.42
C VAL A 249 -9.43 0.97 13.23
N ILE A 250 -9.10 2.24 13.05
CA ILE A 250 -8.38 2.73 11.86
C ILE A 250 -7.28 3.68 12.31
N ALA A 251 -6.06 3.53 11.78
CA ALA A 251 -4.99 4.49 12.02
C ALA A 251 -5.31 5.85 11.36
N ASP A 252 -5.05 6.95 12.07
CA ASP A 252 -5.30 8.31 11.56
C ASP A 252 -4.18 8.85 10.66
N GLY A 253 -3.06 8.13 10.57
CA GLY A 253 -1.84 8.53 9.84
C GLY A 253 -0.85 9.39 10.62
N ASN A 254 -1.18 9.80 11.85
CA ASN A 254 -0.36 10.63 12.75
C ASN A 254 -0.07 9.93 14.10
N GLY A 255 -0.26 8.61 14.16
CA GLY A 255 -0.07 7.78 15.35
C GLY A 255 -1.27 7.72 16.30
N GLY A 256 -2.37 8.41 15.96
CA GLY A 256 -3.68 8.26 16.60
C GLY A 256 -4.56 7.23 15.88
N ILE A 257 -5.80 7.11 16.34
CA ILE A 257 -6.77 6.18 15.77
C ILE A 257 -8.19 6.76 15.74
N PHE A 258 -8.97 6.28 14.78
CA PHE A 258 -10.42 6.33 14.80
C PHE A 258 -10.99 4.99 15.27
N VAL A 259 -12.11 5.07 15.99
CA VAL A 259 -12.91 3.92 16.42
C VAL A 259 -14.32 4.16 15.94
N ALA A 260 -14.89 3.19 15.23
CA ALA A 260 -16.26 3.25 14.75
C ALA A 260 -17.05 2.01 15.16
N GLY A 261 -18.34 2.20 15.40
CA GLY A 261 -19.21 1.13 15.87
C GLY A 261 -20.66 1.57 16.01
N ASP A 262 -21.44 0.78 16.72
CA ASP A 262 -22.86 1.01 16.98
C ASP A 262 -23.10 1.27 18.48
N THR A 263 -24.09 2.08 18.81
CA THR A 263 -24.52 2.36 20.19
C THR A 263 -26.04 2.34 20.32
N GLU A 264 -26.51 1.86 21.48
CA GLU A 264 -27.91 1.93 21.92
C GLU A 264 -28.14 3.07 22.93
N GLY A 265 -27.25 4.06 22.98
CA GLY A 265 -27.31 5.13 23.97
C GLY A 265 -26.55 6.40 23.61
N SER A 266 -26.71 7.41 24.44
CA SER A 266 -26.05 8.71 24.26
C SER A 266 -24.61 8.65 24.79
N ILE A 267 -23.64 8.96 23.95
CA ILE A 267 -22.21 8.92 24.28
C ILE A 267 -21.62 10.34 24.24
N ASP A 268 -20.79 10.69 25.23
CA ASP A 268 -20.01 11.94 25.28
C ASP A 268 -20.83 13.23 25.01
N GLY A 269 -22.09 13.27 25.44
CA GLY A 269 -22.98 14.41 25.28
C GLY A 269 -23.66 14.52 23.91
N GLN A 270 -23.48 13.54 23.03
CA GLN A 270 -24.23 13.38 21.78
C GLN A 270 -25.55 12.65 22.05
N THR A 271 -26.64 13.18 21.52
CA THR A 271 -27.97 12.60 21.72
C THR A 271 -28.22 11.47 20.74
N TYR A 272 -28.52 10.30 21.27
CA TYR A 272 -28.97 9.13 20.50
C TYR A 272 -30.41 9.32 20.00
N ASN A 273 -30.69 8.85 18.79
CA ASN A 273 -31.93 9.12 18.05
C ASN A 273 -32.46 7.89 17.32
N GLY A 274 -33.05 6.94 18.03
CA GLY A 274 -33.70 5.79 17.38
C GLY A 274 -33.58 4.53 18.22
N GLY A 275 -33.18 3.45 17.56
CA GLY A 275 -32.94 2.11 18.12
C GLY A 275 -31.46 1.73 18.19
N ILE A 276 -30.70 1.92 17.12
CA ILE A 276 -29.24 1.74 17.11
C ILE A 276 -28.70 2.88 16.27
N ASP A 277 -27.66 3.56 16.74
CA ASP A 277 -26.98 4.62 15.99
C ASP A 277 -25.51 4.25 15.80
N GLY A 278 -24.91 4.69 14.69
CA GLY A 278 -23.48 4.62 14.52
C GLY A 278 -22.76 5.65 15.40
N PHE A 279 -21.55 5.32 15.87
CA PHE A 279 -20.65 6.28 16.50
C PHE A 279 -19.27 6.25 15.84
N VAL A 280 -18.59 7.39 15.92
CA VAL A 280 -17.18 7.54 15.56
C VAL A 280 -16.48 8.35 16.65
N ALA A 281 -15.33 7.88 17.10
CA ALA A 281 -14.49 8.60 18.05
C ALA A 281 -13.03 8.62 17.57
N HIS A 282 -12.34 9.72 17.88
CA HIS A 282 -10.91 9.87 17.61
C HIS A 282 -10.11 9.91 18.91
N TYR A 283 -8.96 9.23 18.92
CA TYR A 283 -8.00 9.22 20.00
C TYR A 283 -6.61 9.58 19.46
N ASP A 284 -5.89 10.46 20.17
CA ASP A 284 -4.49 10.74 19.85
C ASP A 284 -3.56 9.57 20.21
N SER A 285 -2.28 9.68 19.87
CA SER A 285 -1.26 8.65 20.14
C SER A 285 -1.05 8.34 21.63
N ALA A 286 -1.37 9.28 22.52
CA ALA A 286 -1.35 9.08 23.97
C ALA A 286 -2.67 8.48 24.51
N GLY A 287 -3.62 8.17 23.62
CA GLY A 287 -4.93 7.64 23.94
C GLY A 287 -5.90 8.69 24.49
N ASN A 288 -5.65 9.99 24.31
CA ASN A 288 -6.62 11.01 24.72
C ASN A 288 -7.71 11.13 23.65
N LYS A 289 -8.97 11.00 24.09
CA LYS A 289 -10.13 11.18 23.22
C LYS A 289 -10.22 12.64 22.76
N SER A 290 -10.14 12.87 21.46
CA SER A 290 -10.23 14.20 20.85
C SER A 290 -11.68 14.62 20.65
N TRP A 291 -12.50 13.73 20.08
CA TRP A 291 -13.91 13.98 19.80
C TRP A 291 -14.69 12.69 19.59
N THR A 292 -16.02 12.78 19.73
CA THR A 292 -16.99 11.72 19.41
C THR A 292 -18.15 12.30 18.61
N ARG A 293 -18.67 11.55 17.64
CA ARG A 293 -19.84 11.88 16.83
C ARG A 293 -20.78 10.69 16.74
N LEU A 294 -22.09 10.94 16.88
CA LEU A 294 -23.13 9.97 16.56
C LEU A 294 -23.67 10.25 15.16
N ILE A 295 -24.05 9.18 14.47
CA ILE A 295 -24.72 9.20 13.18
C ILE A 295 -25.92 8.25 13.26
N GLY A 296 -27.12 8.82 13.24
CA GLY A 296 -28.30 8.02 13.46
C GLY A 296 -29.61 8.75 13.21
N SER A 297 -30.63 7.94 12.98
CA SER A 297 -32.00 8.27 12.64
C SER A 297 -32.94 7.21 13.24
N SER A 298 -34.23 7.50 13.28
CA SER A 298 -35.22 6.49 13.66
C SER A 298 -35.62 5.68 12.42
N PRO A 299 -35.72 4.33 12.48
CA PRO A 299 -35.59 3.49 13.67
C PRO A 299 -34.20 2.92 13.96
N GLY A 300 -33.22 3.00 13.06
CA GLY A 300 -31.86 2.55 13.35
C GLY A 300 -30.90 2.61 12.16
N ASP A 301 -29.61 2.67 12.51
CA ASP A 301 -28.47 2.96 11.65
C ASP A 301 -27.27 2.13 12.12
N HIS A 302 -26.63 1.42 11.20
CA HIS A 302 -25.53 0.52 11.50
C HIS A 302 -24.29 0.92 10.71
N ILE A 303 -23.13 0.99 11.36
CA ILE A 303 -21.84 1.13 10.67
C ILE A 303 -21.33 -0.26 10.28
N HIS A 304 -21.05 -0.44 8.99
CA HIS A 304 -20.45 -1.66 8.46
C HIS A 304 -18.98 -1.47 8.07
N SER A 305 -18.59 -0.26 7.67
CA SER A 305 -17.24 0.02 7.19
C SER A 305 -16.81 1.44 7.51
N ALA A 306 -15.50 1.60 7.75
CA ALA A 306 -14.87 2.87 8.04
C ALA A 306 -13.42 2.87 7.55
N ILE A 307 -12.98 3.96 6.92
CA ILE A 307 -11.61 4.13 6.41
C ILE A 307 -11.12 5.56 6.66
N ALA A 308 -9.82 5.73 6.83
CA ALA A 308 -9.20 7.05 6.89
C ALA A 308 -9.27 7.74 5.52
N ASP A 309 -9.39 9.07 5.49
CA ASP A 309 -9.44 9.85 4.25
C ASP A 309 -8.05 10.26 3.72
N GLY A 310 -6.98 9.87 4.43
CA GLY A 310 -5.59 10.22 4.12
C GLY A 310 -5.16 11.64 4.51
N ASN A 311 -6.08 12.47 5.00
CA ASN A 311 -5.86 13.87 5.42
C ASN A 311 -6.21 14.09 6.90
N GLY A 312 -6.23 13.01 7.69
CA GLY A 312 -6.55 13.01 9.11
C GLY A 312 -8.05 13.04 9.41
N GLY A 313 -8.93 12.86 8.43
CA GLY A 313 -10.37 12.63 8.60
C GLY A 313 -10.77 11.18 8.34
N ILE A 314 -12.07 10.91 8.33
CA ILE A 314 -12.64 9.56 8.25
C ILE A 314 -13.92 9.51 7.42
N PHE A 315 -14.05 8.46 6.61
CA PHE A 315 -15.29 8.03 6.00
C PHE A 315 -15.90 6.87 6.80
N VAL A 316 -17.22 6.90 6.98
CA VAL A 316 -18.00 5.79 7.54
C VAL A 316 -19.21 5.50 6.67
N ALA A 317 -19.56 4.22 6.54
CA ALA A 317 -20.75 3.80 5.82
C ALA A 317 -21.42 2.58 6.47
N GLY A 318 -22.69 2.42 6.11
CA GLY A 318 -23.47 1.24 6.43
C GLY A 318 -24.90 1.38 5.95
N GLY A 319 -25.87 0.97 6.76
CA GLY A 319 -27.30 1.05 6.43
C GLY A 319 -28.06 1.96 7.38
N THR A 320 -29.05 2.69 6.86
CA THR A 320 -29.99 3.51 7.64
C THR A 320 -31.43 3.17 7.28
N SER A 321 -32.30 3.07 8.28
CA SER A 321 -33.74 2.83 8.07
C SER A 321 -34.58 4.12 8.11
N GLY A 322 -33.93 5.29 8.23
CA GLY A 322 -34.60 6.58 8.37
C GLY A 322 -33.96 7.68 7.54
N ASP A 323 -34.60 8.85 7.56
CA ASP A 323 -34.05 10.06 6.94
C ASP A 323 -32.81 10.51 7.72
N LEU A 324 -31.69 10.73 7.02
CA LEU A 324 -30.41 11.02 7.64
C LEU A 324 -29.81 12.32 7.11
N ASP A 325 -29.48 13.24 8.02
CA ASP A 325 -28.86 14.54 7.72
C ASP A 325 -29.55 15.36 6.61
N GLY A 326 -30.89 15.31 6.56
CA GLY A 326 -31.69 16.05 5.58
C GLY A 326 -31.84 15.36 4.22
N GLN A 327 -31.39 14.10 4.10
CA GLN A 327 -31.69 13.23 2.97
C GLN A 327 -32.84 12.28 3.30
N THR A 328 -33.62 11.95 2.28
CA THR A 328 -34.78 11.08 2.41
C THR A 328 -34.41 9.63 2.14
N ASN A 329 -34.83 8.74 3.04
CA ASN A 329 -34.77 7.30 2.84
C ASN A 329 -35.87 6.88 1.85
N ASN A 330 -35.49 6.26 0.74
CA ASN A 330 -36.42 5.93 -0.33
C ASN A 330 -37.02 4.52 -0.20
N GLY A 331 -36.55 3.72 0.77
CA GLY A 331 -36.90 2.32 0.92
C GLY A 331 -37.15 1.90 2.36
N LYS A 332 -36.76 0.67 2.68
CA LYS A 332 -36.80 0.12 4.05
C LYS A 332 -35.47 0.31 4.76
N SER A 333 -34.38 0.33 4.01
CA SER A 333 -33.04 0.67 4.44
C SER A 333 -32.29 1.18 3.23
N ASP A 334 -31.59 2.29 3.36
CA ASP A 334 -30.68 2.82 2.34
C ASP A 334 -29.24 2.72 2.84
N GLY A 335 -28.29 2.56 1.93
CA GLY A 335 -26.88 2.71 2.25
C GLY A 335 -26.58 4.18 2.58
N PHE A 336 -25.82 4.45 3.64
CA PHE A 336 -25.34 5.80 3.94
C PHE A 336 -23.82 5.88 3.90
N ILE A 337 -23.30 7.07 3.61
CA ILE A 337 -21.89 7.44 3.70
C ILE A 337 -21.82 8.78 4.43
N ALA A 338 -20.93 8.93 5.40
CA ALA A 338 -20.61 10.20 6.02
C ALA A 338 -19.10 10.44 6.08
N HIS A 339 -18.70 11.69 5.88
CA HIS A 339 -17.32 12.14 5.97
C HIS A 339 -17.16 13.16 7.10
N TYR A 340 -16.15 12.93 7.94
CA TYR A 340 -15.75 13.83 9.02
C TYR A 340 -14.31 14.30 8.81
N ASP A 341 -14.06 15.59 9.02
CA ASP A 341 -12.70 16.14 9.04
C ASP A 341 -11.94 15.73 10.31
N SER A 342 -10.66 16.13 10.39
CA SER A 342 -9.79 15.83 11.54
C SER A 342 -10.25 16.42 12.88
N ASN A 343 -11.11 17.44 12.86
CA ASN A 343 -11.72 18.02 14.06
C ASN A 343 -13.08 17.38 14.40
N GLY A 344 -13.49 16.37 13.62
CA GLY A 344 -14.78 15.70 13.76
C GLY A 344 -15.94 16.53 13.22
N ASN A 345 -15.71 17.55 12.40
CA ASN A 345 -16.80 18.26 11.73
C ASN A 345 -17.30 17.42 10.55
N LYS A 346 -18.62 17.24 10.47
CA LYS A 346 -19.25 16.52 9.35
C LYS A 346 -19.20 17.39 8.10
N ASN A 347 -18.49 16.93 7.07
CA ASN A 347 -18.39 17.63 5.79
C ASN A 347 -19.64 17.38 4.95
N TRP A 348 -20.04 16.11 4.82
CA TRP A 348 -21.23 15.71 4.07
C TRP A 348 -21.72 14.31 4.46
N THR A 349 -22.98 14.04 4.14
CA THR A 349 -23.62 12.71 4.18
C THR A 349 -24.24 12.42 2.82
N ARG A 350 -24.29 11.17 2.38
CA ARG A 350 -24.95 10.70 1.15
C ARG A 350 -25.72 9.42 1.40
N LEU A 351 -26.93 9.32 0.84
CA LEU A 351 -27.71 8.08 0.79
C LEU A 351 -27.67 7.47 -0.62
N ILE A 352 -27.69 6.14 -0.68
CA ILE A 352 -27.83 5.34 -1.91
C ILE A 352 -28.74 4.17 -1.61
N GLY A 353 -29.82 4.06 -2.37
CA GLY A 353 -30.76 2.97 -2.21
C GLY A 353 -31.90 3.03 -3.20
N SER A 354 -32.67 1.97 -3.21
CA SER A 354 -33.85 1.75 -4.02
C SER A 354 -35.09 1.98 -3.16
N SER A 355 -36.25 1.45 -3.59
CA SER A 355 -37.45 1.40 -2.74
C SER A 355 -37.49 0.19 -1.79
N SER A 356 -36.37 -0.55 -1.71
CA SER A 356 -36.26 -1.85 -1.05
C SER A 356 -35.24 -1.81 0.09
N TYR A 357 -34.56 -2.93 0.36
CA TYR A 357 -33.42 -2.97 1.27
C TYR A 357 -32.13 -2.75 0.49
N ASP A 358 -31.35 -1.79 0.96
CA ASP A 358 -30.07 -1.40 0.40
C ASP A 358 -29.08 -1.14 1.55
N SER A 359 -27.84 -1.57 1.37
CA SER A 359 -26.80 -1.35 2.37
C SER A 359 -25.43 -1.33 1.75
N ILE A 360 -24.57 -0.47 2.28
CA ILE A 360 -23.13 -0.51 2.01
C ILE A 360 -22.49 -1.43 3.04
N LEU A 361 -21.70 -2.39 2.59
CA LEU A 361 -21.00 -3.36 3.44
C LEU A 361 -19.52 -2.99 3.62
N SER A 362 -18.93 -2.31 2.64
CA SER A 362 -17.50 -2.02 2.61
C SER A 362 -17.17 -0.82 1.72
N MET A 363 -15.97 -0.25 1.92
CA MET A 363 -15.46 0.84 1.09
C MET A 363 -13.93 0.81 1.02
N ILE A 364 -13.39 1.43 -0.03
CA ILE A 364 -11.96 1.70 -0.21
C ILE A 364 -11.74 3.13 -0.73
N PRO A 365 -10.56 3.73 -0.46
CA PRO A 365 -10.20 5.00 -1.08
C PRO A 365 -9.99 4.82 -2.59
N ASP A 366 -10.31 5.85 -3.39
CA ASP A 366 -10.07 5.87 -4.84
C ASP A 366 -8.65 6.33 -5.23
N GLY A 367 -7.85 6.76 -4.25
CA GLY A 367 -6.50 7.32 -4.42
C GLY A 367 -6.45 8.82 -4.74
N ASN A 368 -7.59 9.47 -4.99
CA ASN A 368 -7.73 10.90 -5.31
C ASN A 368 -8.56 11.68 -4.28
N GLY A 369 -8.80 11.09 -3.11
CA GLY A 369 -9.59 11.66 -2.02
C GLY A 369 -11.09 11.38 -2.09
N GLY A 370 -11.54 10.61 -3.10
CA GLY A 370 -12.86 10.01 -3.16
C GLY A 370 -12.87 8.57 -2.62
N ILE A 371 -13.98 7.88 -2.81
CA ILE A 371 -14.19 6.52 -2.33
C ILE A 371 -14.97 5.67 -3.35
N ILE A 372 -14.74 4.36 -3.26
CA ILE A 372 -15.58 3.35 -3.90
C ILE A 372 -16.24 2.54 -2.79
N VAL A 373 -17.57 2.46 -2.84
CA VAL A 373 -18.37 1.69 -1.89
C VAL A 373 -18.91 0.44 -2.58
N ALA A 374 -19.08 -0.63 -1.81
CA ALA A 374 -19.72 -1.84 -2.26
C ALA A 374 -20.78 -2.34 -1.28
N GLY A 375 -21.76 -3.05 -1.79
CA GLY A 375 -22.80 -3.65 -0.97
C GLY A 375 -23.83 -4.41 -1.80
N SER A 376 -25.08 -4.37 -1.34
CA SER A 376 -26.19 -5.08 -1.96
C SER A 376 -27.44 -4.22 -2.06
N THR A 377 -28.21 -4.42 -3.12
CA THR A 377 -29.51 -3.80 -3.33
C THR A 377 -30.56 -4.84 -3.67
N SER A 378 -31.76 -4.75 -3.08
CA SER A 378 -32.92 -5.58 -3.43
C SER A 378 -33.91 -4.87 -4.36
N GLY A 379 -33.45 -3.88 -5.13
CA GLY A 379 -34.26 -3.19 -6.12
C GLY A 379 -33.43 -2.54 -7.22
N ASP A 380 -34.10 -1.93 -8.19
CA ASP A 380 -33.45 -1.18 -9.26
C ASP A 380 -32.70 0.02 -8.66
N LEU A 381 -31.44 0.20 -9.04
CA LEU A 381 -30.56 1.22 -8.47
C LEU A 381 -29.95 2.08 -9.58
N ASP A 382 -30.12 3.40 -9.48
CA ASP A 382 -29.56 4.39 -10.41
C ASP A 382 -29.82 4.09 -11.90
N GLY A 383 -31.01 3.57 -12.22
CA GLY A 383 -31.42 3.25 -13.59
C GLY A 383 -30.92 1.90 -14.12
N GLN A 384 -30.27 1.10 -13.29
CA GLN A 384 -29.95 -0.30 -13.59
C GLN A 384 -31.00 -1.23 -12.97
N THR A 385 -31.32 -2.29 -13.69
CA THR A 385 -32.31 -3.29 -13.28
C THR A 385 -31.68 -4.33 -12.37
N ASN A 386 -32.33 -4.62 -11.25
CA ASN A 386 -32.01 -5.76 -10.42
C ASN A 386 -32.55 -7.04 -11.08
N ASN A 387 -31.64 -7.98 -11.38
CA ASN A 387 -31.99 -9.18 -12.15
C ASN A 387 -32.52 -10.32 -11.28
N GLY A 388 -32.49 -10.19 -9.95
CA GLY A 388 -32.85 -11.22 -8.98
C GLY A 388 -33.62 -10.70 -7.77
N ASN A 389 -33.34 -11.29 -6.61
CA ASN A 389 -33.87 -10.83 -5.32
C ASN A 389 -32.97 -9.79 -4.67
N SER A 390 -31.67 -9.85 -4.95
CA SER A 390 -30.65 -8.92 -4.48
C SER A 390 -29.48 -8.99 -5.44
N ASP A 391 -28.97 -7.85 -5.88
CA ASP A 391 -27.75 -7.76 -6.67
C ASP A 391 -26.66 -7.05 -5.85
N GLY A 392 -25.42 -7.42 -6.08
CA GLY A 392 -24.28 -6.67 -5.58
C GLY A 392 -24.18 -5.34 -6.31
N PHE A 393 -23.79 -4.27 -5.63
CA PHE A 393 -23.49 -3.01 -6.28
C PHE A 393 -22.15 -2.44 -5.85
N ILE A 394 -21.60 -1.62 -6.74
CA ILE A 394 -20.51 -0.70 -6.46
C ILE A 394 -20.86 0.69 -6.93
N ALA A 395 -20.41 1.70 -6.19
CA ALA A 395 -20.60 3.10 -6.55
C ALA A 395 -19.37 3.93 -6.19
N HIS A 396 -19.10 4.94 -6.99
CA HIS A 396 -17.99 5.87 -6.78
C HIS A 396 -18.51 7.25 -6.36
N TYR A 397 -17.84 7.84 -5.37
CA TYR A 397 -18.07 9.18 -4.89
C TYR A 397 -16.76 9.97 -4.91
N ASP A 398 -16.81 11.19 -5.48
CA ASP A 398 -15.66 12.09 -5.42
C ASP A 398 -15.43 12.63 -3.99
N SER A 399 -14.35 13.38 -3.79
CA SER A 399 -13.99 13.98 -2.49
C SER A 399 -15.04 14.93 -1.91
N ASN A 400 -15.95 15.45 -2.74
CA ASN A 400 -17.05 16.31 -2.32
C ASN A 400 -18.35 15.52 -2.07
N GLY A 401 -18.29 14.19 -2.16
CA GLY A 401 -19.43 13.29 -2.02
C GLY A 401 -20.37 13.30 -3.22
N ASN A 402 -19.94 13.73 -4.41
CA ASN A 402 -20.75 13.62 -5.61
C ASN A 402 -20.60 12.22 -6.21
N LYS A 403 -21.74 11.52 -6.37
CA LYS A 403 -21.77 10.20 -7.01
C LYS A 403 -21.44 10.34 -8.49
N SER A 404 -20.44 9.59 -8.95
CA SER A 404 -19.99 9.61 -10.34
C SER A 404 -20.65 8.52 -11.18
N TRP A 405 -20.70 7.29 -10.64
CA TRP A 405 -21.30 6.14 -11.32
C TRP A 405 -21.71 5.08 -10.30
N THR A 406 -22.58 4.17 -10.74
CA THR A 406 -23.01 2.96 -10.03
C THR A 406 -22.96 1.79 -11.00
N ARG A 407 -22.69 0.57 -10.52
CA ARG A 407 -22.77 -0.67 -11.30
C ARG A 407 -23.41 -1.78 -10.46
N LEU A 408 -24.36 -2.51 -11.04
CA LEU A 408 -24.92 -3.74 -10.49
C LEU A 408 -24.19 -4.96 -11.06
N ILE A 409 -23.94 -5.93 -10.19
CA ILE A 409 -23.32 -7.22 -10.50
C ILE A 409 -24.12 -8.28 -9.75
N GLY A 410 -24.78 -9.15 -10.48
CA GLY A 410 -25.62 -10.19 -9.89
C GLY A 410 -26.21 -11.14 -10.94
N SER A 411 -26.77 -12.23 -10.44
CA SER A 411 -27.44 -13.27 -11.20
C SER A 411 -28.96 -13.06 -11.15
N SER A 412 -29.74 -14.06 -11.54
CA SER A 412 -31.20 -14.02 -11.33
C SER A 412 -31.64 -14.40 -9.90
N SER A 413 -30.73 -14.33 -8.93
CA SER A 413 -30.88 -14.93 -7.60
C SER A 413 -30.54 -13.93 -6.49
N TRP A 414 -30.02 -14.40 -5.36
CA TRP A 414 -29.45 -13.56 -4.31
C TRP A 414 -27.95 -13.42 -4.54
N ASP A 415 -27.50 -12.19 -4.70
CA ASP A 415 -26.12 -11.81 -4.93
C ASP A 415 -25.74 -10.60 -4.04
N THR A 416 -24.46 -10.52 -3.69
CA THR A 416 -23.91 -9.46 -2.83
C THR A 416 -22.44 -9.26 -3.13
N ILE A 417 -21.94 -8.02 -3.05
CA ILE A 417 -20.50 -7.73 -3.00
C ILE A 417 -20.13 -7.47 -1.54
N THR A 418 -19.20 -8.24 -1.00
CA THR A 418 -18.74 -8.13 0.39
C THR A 418 -17.66 -7.07 0.55
N SER A 419 -16.71 -7.01 -0.37
CA SER A 419 -15.52 -6.17 -0.25
C SER A 419 -14.91 -5.84 -1.62
N PRO A 420 -14.63 -4.54 -1.90
CA PRO A 420 -13.72 -4.11 -2.94
C PRO A 420 -12.28 -4.00 -2.39
N ILE A 421 -11.29 -4.20 -3.25
CA ILE A 421 -9.88 -3.88 -2.95
C ILE A 421 -9.20 -3.28 -4.19
N ALA A 422 -8.32 -2.31 -4.00
CA ALA A 422 -7.53 -1.74 -5.09
C ALA A 422 -6.53 -2.78 -5.62
N ASP A 423 -6.32 -2.82 -6.94
CA ASP A 423 -5.37 -3.75 -7.57
C ASP A 423 -3.93 -3.23 -7.66
N GLY A 424 -3.67 -2.04 -7.11
CA GLY A 424 -2.37 -1.35 -7.15
C GLY A 424 -2.06 -0.63 -8.47
N ASN A 425 -2.85 -0.83 -9.53
CA ASN A 425 -2.62 -0.31 -10.89
C ASN A 425 -3.78 0.56 -11.40
N GLY A 426 -4.61 1.08 -10.49
CA GLY A 426 -5.78 1.92 -10.83
C GLY A 426 -7.05 1.14 -11.18
N GLY A 427 -7.06 -0.18 -11.04
CA GLY A 427 -8.26 -1.03 -11.08
C GLY A 427 -8.73 -1.45 -9.68
N ILE A 428 -9.83 -2.20 -9.63
CA ILE A 428 -10.36 -2.81 -8.40
C ILE A 428 -10.71 -4.27 -8.62
N PHE A 429 -10.58 -5.05 -7.56
CA PHE A 429 -11.20 -6.35 -7.44
C PHE A 429 -12.42 -6.25 -6.53
N VAL A 430 -13.49 -6.95 -6.87
CA VAL A 430 -14.66 -7.11 -6.01
C VAL A 430 -14.94 -8.58 -5.78
N ALA A 431 -15.15 -8.94 -4.52
CA ALA A 431 -15.53 -10.28 -4.12
C ALA A 431 -16.96 -10.28 -3.57
N GLY A 432 -17.68 -11.37 -3.79
CA GLY A 432 -19.04 -11.52 -3.31
C GLY A 432 -19.58 -12.95 -3.35
N TYR A 433 -20.87 -13.06 -3.03
CA TYR A 433 -21.63 -14.31 -3.09
C TYR A 433 -22.61 -14.28 -4.23
N ALA A 434 -22.71 -15.37 -4.98
CA ALA A 434 -23.71 -15.53 -6.02
C ALA A 434 -24.43 -16.88 -5.88
N ASN A 435 -25.77 -16.84 -5.86
CA ASN A 435 -26.64 -18.04 -5.84
C ASN A 435 -27.14 -18.39 -7.26
N GLY A 436 -26.37 -18.03 -8.28
CA GLY A 436 -26.66 -18.33 -9.68
C GLY A 436 -25.46 -18.07 -10.58
N ASP A 437 -25.64 -18.36 -11.87
CA ASP A 437 -24.63 -18.11 -12.90
C ASP A 437 -24.36 -16.60 -13.02
N ILE A 438 -23.09 -16.22 -13.02
CA ILE A 438 -22.66 -14.82 -13.11
C ILE A 438 -21.70 -14.66 -14.29
N ASP A 439 -21.95 -13.70 -15.17
CA ASP A 439 -21.05 -13.36 -16.29
C ASP A 439 -20.63 -14.54 -17.19
N GLY A 440 -21.54 -15.49 -17.41
CA GLY A 440 -21.29 -16.68 -18.24
C GLY A 440 -20.46 -17.77 -17.55
N GLN A 441 -20.13 -17.59 -16.27
CA GLN A 441 -19.58 -18.63 -15.41
C GLN A 441 -20.74 -19.40 -14.75
N THR A 442 -20.65 -20.73 -14.75
CA THR A 442 -21.70 -21.60 -14.20
C THR A 442 -21.49 -21.82 -12.70
N ASN A 443 -22.53 -21.56 -11.91
CA ASN A 443 -22.57 -21.87 -10.49
C ASN A 443 -22.68 -23.40 -10.32
N ASN A 444 -21.80 -23.95 -9.48
CA ASN A 444 -21.67 -25.40 -9.37
C ASN A 444 -22.43 -25.98 -8.18
N GLY A 445 -23.14 -25.16 -7.39
CA GLY A 445 -23.77 -25.54 -6.12
C GLY A 445 -24.99 -24.72 -5.71
N GLU A 446 -25.24 -24.60 -4.40
CA GLU A 446 -26.36 -23.82 -3.84
C GLU A 446 -26.01 -22.31 -3.67
N GLY A 447 -24.71 -21.99 -3.69
CA GLY A 447 -24.16 -20.64 -3.58
C GLY A 447 -22.63 -20.70 -3.60
N ASP A 448 -22.01 -19.91 -4.48
CA ASP A 448 -20.57 -19.89 -4.73
C ASP A 448 -20.00 -18.48 -4.48
N GLY A 449 -18.72 -18.41 -4.14
CA GLY A 449 -18.00 -17.14 -4.14
C GLY A 449 -17.66 -16.69 -5.55
N TYR A 450 -17.71 -15.39 -5.84
CA TYR A 450 -17.23 -14.86 -7.11
C TYR A 450 -16.24 -13.70 -6.91
N LEU A 451 -15.33 -13.56 -7.86
CA LEU A 451 -14.33 -12.51 -7.94
C LEU A 451 -14.42 -11.83 -9.31
N VAL A 452 -14.53 -10.50 -9.33
CA VAL A 452 -14.53 -9.69 -10.56
C VAL A 452 -13.38 -8.70 -10.52
N LYS A 453 -12.61 -8.62 -11.61
CA LYS A 453 -11.66 -7.53 -11.84
C LYS A 453 -12.30 -6.45 -12.71
N LEU A 454 -12.20 -5.21 -12.26
CA LEU A 454 -12.75 -4.03 -12.94
C LEU A 454 -11.63 -3.00 -13.14
N ASN A 455 -11.49 -2.51 -14.36
CA ASN A 455 -10.56 -1.45 -14.72
C ASN A 455 -11.32 -0.11 -14.72
N MET A 456 -10.76 0.93 -14.09
CA MET A 456 -11.31 2.27 -14.17
C MET A 456 -10.72 3.00 -15.37
N ASP A 457 -11.43 2.99 -16.51
CA ASP A 457 -11.01 3.74 -17.69
C ASP A 457 -11.79 5.07 -17.76
N ASN A 458 -11.21 6.13 -18.33
CA ASN A 458 -11.86 7.45 -18.38
C ASN A 458 -12.71 7.69 -19.65
N THR A 459 -13.06 6.64 -20.39
CA THR A 459 -13.75 6.75 -21.68
C THR A 459 -15.18 6.25 -21.62
N ASP A 460 -16.13 7.19 -21.63
CA ASP A 460 -17.55 6.94 -21.88
C ASP A 460 -17.75 6.47 -23.33
N VAL A 461 -17.87 5.15 -23.55
CA VAL A 461 -18.50 4.56 -24.75
C VAL A 461 -19.21 3.26 -24.35
N SER A 462 -20.46 3.16 -24.77
CA SER A 462 -21.45 2.08 -24.60
C SER A 462 -20.92 0.64 -24.67
N ASP A 463 -21.57 -0.23 -23.86
CA ASP A 463 -21.63 -1.71 -23.87
C ASP A 463 -20.71 -2.48 -24.83
N ASP A 464 -20.03 -3.47 -24.23
CA ASP A 464 -19.28 -4.57 -24.84
C ASP A 464 -20.00 -5.16 -26.08
N ILE A 465 -19.63 -4.67 -27.26
CA ILE A 465 -19.75 -5.39 -28.52
C ILE A 465 -18.38 -5.29 -29.19
N SER A 466 -17.65 -6.39 -29.21
CA SER A 466 -16.44 -6.52 -30.03
C SER A 466 -16.76 -6.13 -31.48
N PRO A 467 -15.93 -5.33 -32.18
CA PRO A 467 -16.21 -4.94 -33.55
C PRO A 467 -16.19 -6.14 -34.52
N PRO A 468 -17.03 -6.16 -35.56
CA PRO A 468 -17.12 -7.26 -36.52
C PRO A 468 -15.80 -7.47 -37.27
N THR A 469 -15.19 -8.64 -37.10
CA THR A 469 -13.92 -9.00 -37.75
C THR A 469 -14.16 -9.63 -39.13
N ILE A 470 -13.25 -9.39 -40.09
CA ILE A 470 -13.33 -10.00 -41.43
C ILE A 470 -12.85 -11.46 -41.35
N GLN A 471 -13.76 -12.41 -41.52
CA GLN A 471 -13.44 -13.85 -41.44
C GLN A 471 -12.83 -14.42 -42.72
N SER A 472 -13.18 -13.89 -43.90
CA SER A 472 -12.62 -14.36 -45.17
C SER A 472 -12.81 -13.36 -46.32
N THR A 473 -11.92 -13.44 -47.30
CA THR A 473 -12.03 -12.67 -48.55
C THR A 473 -12.04 -13.60 -49.76
N ALA A 474 -12.84 -13.27 -50.77
CA ALA A 474 -12.83 -13.95 -52.06
C ALA A 474 -12.78 -12.92 -53.19
N ALA A 475 -11.95 -13.18 -54.19
CA ALA A 475 -11.80 -12.29 -55.34
C ALA A 475 -12.17 -13.01 -56.64
N THR A 476 -13.14 -12.47 -57.38
CA THR A 476 -13.41 -12.87 -58.78
C THR A 476 -12.74 -11.87 -59.72
N SER A 477 -12.91 -12.01 -61.03
CA SER A 477 -12.20 -11.18 -62.03
C SER A 477 -12.24 -9.66 -61.77
N ASN A 478 -13.29 -9.12 -61.14
CA ASN A 478 -13.38 -7.70 -60.80
C ASN A 478 -14.14 -7.40 -59.49
N GLN A 479 -14.41 -8.42 -58.66
CA GLN A 479 -15.12 -8.25 -57.40
C GLN A 479 -14.27 -8.73 -56.22
N LEU A 480 -14.28 -7.94 -55.15
CA LEU A 480 -13.77 -8.30 -53.83
C LEU A 480 -14.95 -8.53 -52.90
N ILE A 481 -15.03 -9.71 -52.28
CA ILE A 481 -16.06 -10.10 -51.33
C ILE A 481 -15.44 -10.15 -49.94
N LEU A 482 -15.98 -9.37 -49.00
CA LEU A 482 -15.59 -9.35 -47.60
C LEU A 482 -16.71 -10.00 -46.78
N LYS A 483 -16.39 -11.05 -46.01
CA LYS A 483 -17.31 -11.70 -45.08
C LYS A 483 -16.93 -11.35 -43.65
N PHE A 484 -17.93 -11.05 -42.83
CA PHE A 484 -17.74 -10.62 -41.44
C PHE A 484 -18.07 -11.75 -40.44
N SER A 485 -17.70 -11.58 -39.18
CA SER A 485 -18.01 -12.52 -38.10
C SER A 485 -19.47 -12.49 -37.67
N GLU A 486 -20.19 -11.41 -37.99
CA GLU A 486 -21.58 -11.14 -37.59
C GLU A 486 -22.26 -10.15 -38.55
N ASP A 487 -23.56 -9.90 -38.36
CA ASP A 487 -24.36 -9.05 -39.25
C ASP A 487 -24.05 -7.55 -39.08
N ILE A 488 -23.70 -6.88 -40.17
CA ILE A 488 -23.49 -5.42 -40.18
C ILE A 488 -24.82 -4.72 -40.43
N GLN A 489 -25.31 -3.95 -39.45
CA GLN A 489 -26.47 -3.07 -39.60
C GLN A 489 -26.04 -1.68 -40.11
N ILE A 490 -26.55 -1.25 -41.27
CA ILE A 490 -26.40 0.12 -41.76
C ILE A 490 -27.64 0.94 -41.44
N ALA A 491 -27.48 1.98 -40.62
CA ALA A 491 -28.52 2.97 -40.39
C ALA A 491 -28.95 3.62 -41.71
N GLY A 492 -30.24 3.48 -42.07
CA GLY A 492 -30.84 4.06 -43.28
C GLY A 492 -30.99 3.11 -44.49
N GLY A 493 -30.65 1.82 -44.35
CA GLY A 493 -30.99 0.79 -45.36
C GLY A 493 -30.35 0.96 -46.74
N GLY A 494 -29.25 1.69 -46.86
CA GLY A 494 -28.60 2.04 -48.13
C GLY A 494 -27.14 1.59 -48.25
N THR A 495 -26.70 1.36 -49.49
CA THR A 495 -25.31 0.99 -49.89
C THR A 495 -24.25 2.01 -49.45
N LEU A 496 -23.05 1.53 -49.04
CA LEU A 496 -21.87 2.39 -48.77
C LEU A 496 -21.47 3.19 -50.02
N ASN A 497 -21.22 4.50 -49.93
CA ASN A 497 -20.92 5.29 -51.13
C ASN A 497 -19.50 4.95 -51.68
N PRO A 498 -19.37 4.45 -52.92
CA PRO A 498 -18.07 4.10 -53.49
C PRO A 498 -17.08 5.28 -53.59
N ALA A 499 -17.56 6.52 -53.58
CA ALA A 499 -16.72 7.72 -53.63
C ALA A 499 -15.83 7.90 -52.40
N TYR A 500 -16.17 7.25 -51.28
CA TYR A 500 -15.41 7.31 -50.03
C TYR A 500 -14.61 6.03 -49.77
N MET A 501 -14.58 5.09 -50.72
CA MET A 501 -13.82 3.84 -50.59
C MET A 501 -12.54 3.88 -51.40
N THR A 502 -11.42 3.49 -50.77
CA THR A 502 -10.15 3.26 -51.44
C THR A 502 -9.80 1.79 -51.37
N VAL A 503 -9.51 1.17 -52.51
CA VAL A 503 -9.03 -0.22 -52.56
C VAL A 503 -7.68 -0.24 -53.23
N THR A 504 -6.65 -0.75 -52.56
CA THR A 504 -5.30 -0.90 -53.13
C THR A 504 -5.04 -2.37 -53.42
N VAL A 505 -4.53 -2.68 -54.61
CA VAL A 505 -4.15 -4.04 -55.02
C VAL A 505 -2.71 -4.00 -55.51
N ASP A 506 -1.81 -4.74 -54.87
CA ASP A 506 -0.37 -4.74 -55.17
C ASP A 506 0.25 -3.34 -55.21
N GLY A 507 -0.12 -2.50 -54.24
CA GLY A 507 0.35 -1.11 -54.14
C GLY A 507 -0.29 -0.12 -55.12
N GLN A 508 -1.24 -0.56 -55.97
CA GLN A 508 -1.97 0.33 -56.88
C GLN A 508 -3.41 0.56 -56.46
N ILE A 509 -3.81 1.84 -56.38
CA ILE A 509 -5.18 2.24 -56.08
C ILE A 509 -6.11 1.85 -57.24
N ARG A 510 -7.14 1.08 -56.93
CA ARG A 510 -8.25 0.74 -57.82
C ARG A 510 -9.50 1.47 -57.36
N LYS A 511 -10.19 2.08 -58.32
CA LYS A 511 -11.44 2.78 -58.07
C LYS A 511 -12.56 1.76 -57.78
N VAL A 512 -13.29 1.95 -56.69
CA VAL A 512 -14.53 1.22 -56.43
C VAL A 512 -15.64 1.82 -57.31
N THR A 513 -16.21 1.00 -58.18
CA THR A 513 -17.28 1.42 -59.11
C THR A 513 -18.67 1.10 -58.58
N ARG A 514 -18.78 0.13 -57.66
CA ARG A 514 -20.02 -0.27 -56.99
C ARG A 514 -19.73 -0.97 -55.66
N SER A 515 -20.60 -0.76 -54.68
CA SER A 515 -20.64 -1.50 -53.41
C SER A 515 -22.04 -2.13 -53.24
N GLN A 516 -22.12 -3.31 -52.62
CA GLN A 516 -23.39 -3.96 -52.31
C GLN A 516 -23.27 -4.82 -51.06
N ILE A 517 -24.23 -4.72 -50.14
CA ILE A 517 -24.35 -5.63 -49.00
C ILE A 517 -25.40 -6.69 -49.35
N THR A 518 -25.06 -7.95 -49.12
CA THR A 518 -25.95 -9.09 -49.36
C THR A 518 -26.32 -9.71 -48.02
N PRO A 519 -27.61 -9.75 -47.64
CA PRO A 519 -28.07 -10.46 -46.45
C PRO A 519 -27.82 -11.98 -46.56
N PRO A 520 -27.86 -12.73 -45.44
CA PRO A 520 -27.72 -14.19 -45.47
C PRO A 520 -28.85 -14.87 -46.26
N ASP A 521 -28.49 -15.63 -47.30
CA ASP A 521 -29.40 -16.55 -48.01
C ASP A 521 -29.51 -17.86 -47.21
N HIS A 522 -30.22 -17.90 -46.06
CA HIS A 522 -30.96 -19.07 -45.53
C HIS A 522 -31.31 -18.91 -44.03
N PRO A 523 -32.56 -19.22 -43.59
CA PRO A 523 -33.02 -18.99 -42.22
C PRO A 523 -32.55 -20.02 -41.17
N THR A 524 -31.59 -20.89 -41.46
CA THR A 524 -31.21 -21.99 -40.53
C THR A 524 -29.70 -22.22 -40.40
N ILE A 525 -28.87 -21.37 -40.98
CA ILE A 525 -27.42 -21.39 -40.78
C ILE A 525 -27.00 -19.94 -40.56
N HIS A 526 -26.57 -19.59 -39.35
CA HIS A 526 -26.03 -18.27 -39.05
C HIS A 526 -24.69 -18.10 -39.78
N THR A 527 -24.71 -17.50 -40.97
CA THR A 527 -23.51 -16.96 -41.62
C THR A 527 -23.76 -15.51 -42.02
N ALA A 528 -22.89 -14.63 -41.56
CA ALA A 528 -22.96 -13.17 -41.64
C ALA A 528 -23.20 -12.56 -43.03
N SER A 529 -23.73 -11.33 -43.02
CA SER A 529 -23.80 -10.38 -44.12
C SER A 529 -22.48 -10.24 -44.92
N GLN A 530 -22.56 -10.08 -46.25
CA GLN A 530 -21.37 -9.94 -47.12
C GLN A 530 -21.31 -8.56 -47.79
N LEU A 531 -20.13 -7.92 -47.82
CA LEU A 531 -19.86 -6.71 -48.60
C LEU A 531 -19.15 -7.07 -49.91
N VAL A 532 -19.78 -6.76 -51.03
CA VAL A 532 -19.26 -6.98 -52.39
C VAL A 532 -18.84 -5.64 -53.00
N LEU A 533 -17.55 -5.50 -53.32
CA LEU A 533 -16.97 -4.33 -53.97
C LEU A 533 -16.61 -4.65 -55.42
N THR A 534 -17.12 -3.87 -56.37
CA THR A 534 -16.73 -3.96 -57.78
C THR A 534 -15.63 -2.93 -58.07
N LEU A 535 -14.51 -3.37 -58.62
CA LEU A 535 -13.33 -2.54 -58.85
C LEU A 535 -13.14 -2.22 -60.34
N SER A 536 -12.49 -1.10 -60.65
CA SER A 536 -12.03 -0.79 -62.01
C SER A 536 -10.91 -1.74 -62.43
N GLY A 537 -11.08 -2.48 -63.54
CA GLY A 537 -10.09 -3.44 -64.06
C GLY A 537 -10.69 -4.83 -64.29
N ARG A 538 -9.88 -5.79 -64.81
CA ARG A 538 -10.39 -7.11 -65.28
C ARG A 538 -9.83 -8.35 -64.56
N SER A 539 -8.87 -8.25 -63.63
CA SER A 539 -8.45 -9.42 -62.83
C SER A 539 -7.95 -9.06 -61.43
N LEU A 540 -8.42 -9.79 -60.42
CA LEU A 540 -7.84 -9.90 -59.07
C LEU A 540 -7.17 -11.26 -58.82
N GLY A 541 -7.32 -12.22 -59.74
CA GLY A 541 -6.72 -13.54 -59.62
C GLY A 541 -5.19 -13.44 -59.66
N GLY A 542 -4.54 -13.76 -58.55
CA GLY A 542 -3.07 -13.69 -58.39
C GLY A 542 -2.52 -12.43 -57.72
N ALA A 543 -3.38 -11.56 -57.16
CA ALA A 543 -2.92 -10.42 -56.34
C ALA A 543 -2.15 -10.90 -55.09
N LYS A 544 -1.03 -10.23 -54.77
CA LYS A 544 -0.19 -10.54 -53.60
C LYS A 544 -0.59 -9.75 -52.36
N SER A 545 -1.19 -8.57 -52.52
CA SER A 545 -1.69 -7.73 -51.42
C SER A 545 -2.94 -6.97 -51.83
N ILE A 546 -3.90 -6.87 -50.91
CA ILE A 546 -5.13 -6.09 -51.07
C ILE A 546 -5.40 -5.34 -49.76
N SER A 547 -5.71 -4.05 -49.85
CA SER A 547 -6.20 -3.25 -48.72
C SER A 547 -7.45 -2.45 -49.10
N VAL A 548 -8.32 -2.20 -48.12
CA VAL A 548 -9.59 -1.48 -48.28
C VAL A 548 -9.70 -0.44 -47.16
N SER A 549 -10.09 0.78 -47.48
CA SER A 549 -10.44 1.82 -46.50
C SER A 549 -11.71 2.57 -46.90
N TYR A 550 -12.44 3.12 -45.92
CA TYR A 550 -13.63 3.93 -46.12
C TYR A 550 -13.53 5.23 -45.30
N ASN A 551 -13.63 6.40 -45.94
CA ASN A 551 -13.40 7.69 -45.28
C ASN A 551 -14.41 8.77 -45.73
N PRO A 552 -15.58 8.91 -45.07
CA PRO A 552 -16.59 9.92 -45.38
C PRO A 552 -16.28 11.31 -44.76
N PRO A 553 -16.81 12.42 -45.30
CA PRO A 553 -16.60 13.76 -44.73
C PRO A 553 -17.28 13.98 -43.36
N SER A 554 -16.65 14.78 -42.52
CA SER A 554 -16.91 14.97 -41.07
C SER A 554 -18.25 15.63 -40.66
N ASN A 555 -19.25 15.67 -41.53
CA ASN A 555 -20.55 16.30 -41.25
C ASN A 555 -21.78 15.49 -41.65
N THR A 556 -21.64 14.19 -41.93
CA THR A 556 -22.79 13.30 -42.09
C THR A 556 -23.22 12.77 -40.73
N THR A 557 -24.39 13.19 -40.24
CA THR A 557 -25.09 12.57 -39.12
C THR A 557 -25.52 11.16 -39.53
N THR A 558 -24.70 10.15 -39.22
CA THR A 558 -25.14 8.76 -39.09
C THR A 558 -25.15 8.43 -37.61
N SER A 559 -26.34 8.58 -37.02
CA SER A 559 -26.64 8.06 -35.68
C SER A 559 -26.53 6.53 -35.72
N GLY A 560 -25.54 5.98 -35.02
CA GLY A 560 -25.38 4.54 -34.75
C GLY A 560 -24.80 3.70 -35.89
N PHE A 561 -23.70 3.00 -35.61
CA PHE A 561 -23.13 1.87 -36.37
C PHE A 561 -22.25 2.13 -37.62
N ILE A 562 -21.87 3.37 -37.97
CA ILE A 562 -20.81 3.60 -38.97
C ILE A 562 -19.80 4.65 -38.46
N THR A 563 -19.02 4.29 -37.45
CA THR A 563 -17.76 4.95 -37.04
C THR A 563 -16.57 3.98 -37.16
N ASP A 564 -16.83 2.68 -37.11
CA ASP A 564 -15.81 1.63 -36.99
C ASP A 564 -15.03 1.30 -38.28
N LEU A 565 -15.41 1.89 -39.43
CA LEU A 565 -14.63 1.78 -40.67
C LEU A 565 -13.75 3.01 -40.97
N SER A 566 -14.03 4.16 -40.33
CA SER A 566 -13.22 5.38 -40.47
C SER A 566 -12.06 5.45 -39.48
N ASP A 567 -12.15 4.70 -38.37
CA ASP A 567 -11.15 4.70 -37.30
C ASP A 567 -10.10 3.58 -37.44
N ASN A 568 -10.11 2.82 -38.54
CA ASN A 568 -9.18 1.73 -38.80
C ASN A 568 -8.48 1.86 -40.17
N PRO A 569 -7.37 2.62 -40.27
CA PRO A 569 -6.55 2.62 -41.47
C PRO A 569 -5.68 1.36 -41.48
N LEU A 570 -5.96 0.46 -42.44
CA LEU A 570 -5.14 -0.68 -42.91
C LEU A 570 -5.53 -2.08 -42.41
N ALA A 571 -6.56 -2.67 -43.05
CA ALA A 571 -6.49 -4.10 -43.34
C ALA A 571 -5.44 -4.32 -44.45
N SER A 572 -4.18 -4.55 -44.08
CA SER A 572 -3.13 -5.00 -45.01
C SER A 572 -2.96 -6.51 -44.92
N ILE A 573 -3.35 -7.25 -45.97
CA ILE A 573 -2.78 -8.57 -46.22
C ILE A 573 -1.48 -8.35 -46.99
N ALA A 574 -0.38 -8.31 -46.26
CA ALA A 574 0.97 -8.58 -46.75
C ALA A 574 1.80 -9.03 -45.54
N THR A 575 2.32 -10.25 -45.59
CA THR A 575 3.27 -10.78 -44.62
C THR A 575 4.59 -10.02 -44.79
N GLN A 576 4.74 -8.88 -44.12
CA GLN A 576 6.02 -8.22 -43.89
C GLN A 576 5.90 -7.44 -42.58
N VAL A 577 6.79 -7.74 -41.63
CA VAL A 577 6.84 -7.20 -40.27
C VAL A 577 6.77 -5.67 -40.32
N VAL A 578 5.63 -5.09 -39.90
CA VAL A 578 5.51 -3.65 -39.67
C VAL A 578 5.89 -3.41 -38.21
N ASP A 579 7.17 -3.57 -37.89
CA ASP A 579 7.63 -3.41 -36.50
C ASP A 579 7.77 -1.95 -36.11
N THR A 580 7.81 -1.00 -37.06
CA THR A 580 8.29 0.37 -36.80
C THR A 580 7.28 1.43 -37.21
N PHE A 581 7.00 2.34 -36.28
CA PHE A 581 6.22 3.55 -36.45
C PHE A 581 7.13 4.78 -36.29
N SER A 582 6.96 5.79 -37.15
CA SER A 582 7.77 7.02 -37.10
C SER A 582 6.89 8.26 -37.17
N THR A 583 7.20 9.27 -36.35
CA THR A 583 6.38 10.49 -36.22
C THR A 583 7.26 11.74 -36.04
N SER A 584 6.71 12.92 -36.30
CA SER A 584 7.33 14.22 -35.96
C SER A 584 6.43 15.08 -35.07
N THR A 585 5.42 14.45 -34.47
CA THR A 585 4.44 15.08 -33.57
C THR A 585 4.23 14.19 -32.34
N ASN A 586 3.79 14.79 -31.24
CA ASN A 586 3.44 14.11 -30.00
C ASN A 586 2.49 12.93 -30.23
N ILE A 587 2.74 11.85 -29.51
CA ILE A 587 1.85 10.71 -29.37
C ILE A 587 0.98 10.94 -28.13
N ASN A 588 -0.29 10.56 -28.22
CA ASN A 588 -1.16 10.61 -27.06
C ASN A 588 -0.77 9.51 -26.06
N LYS A 589 -1.13 9.67 -24.79
CA LYS A 589 -0.80 8.70 -23.74
C LYS A 589 -1.38 7.28 -23.97
N SER A 590 -2.29 7.11 -24.94
CA SER A 590 -2.74 5.80 -25.42
C SER A 590 -1.68 4.99 -26.17
N GLY A 591 -0.54 5.60 -26.49
CA GLY A 591 0.56 4.91 -27.13
C GLY A 591 0.44 4.75 -28.65
N ILE A 592 1.46 4.10 -29.23
CA ILE A 592 1.41 3.55 -30.59
C ILE A 592 0.52 2.31 -30.63
N ALA A 593 0.04 1.94 -31.82
CA ALA A 593 -0.75 0.72 -31.96
C ALA A 593 0.07 -0.54 -31.59
N SER A 594 -0.58 -1.56 -31.02
CA SER A 594 0.04 -2.83 -30.59
C SER A 594 0.70 -3.63 -31.71
N ALA A 595 0.51 -3.26 -32.98
CA ALA A 595 1.21 -3.89 -34.09
C ALA A 595 2.69 -3.47 -34.21
N TYR A 596 3.08 -2.37 -33.58
CA TYR A 596 4.44 -1.81 -33.65
C TYR A 596 5.24 -2.15 -32.40
N LYS A 597 6.53 -2.45 -32.55
CA LYS A 597 7.49 -2.58 -31.45
C LYS A 597 8.53 -1.48 -31.43
N ASN A 598 8.69 -0.71 -32.50
CA ASN A 598 9.68 0.34 -32.59
C ASN A 598 8.97 1.68 -32.84
N LEU A 599 9.26 2.68 -32.02
CA LEU A 599 8.85 4.07 -32.21
C LEU A 599 10.08 4.92 -32.52
N ILE A 600 10.06 5.66 -33.64
CA ILE A 600 11.14 6.59 -34.00
C ILE A 600 10.56 8.00 -34.09
N LEU A 601 11.03 8.88 -33.22
CA LEU A 601 10.72 10.31 -33.24
C LEU A 601 11.63 11.00 -34.26
N THR A 602 11.07 11.89 -35.05
CA THR A 602 11.77 12.57 -36.16
C THR A 602 11.47 14.07 -36.14
N GLY A 603 12.21 14.84 -36.94
CA GLY A 603 12.10 16.30 -36.92
C GLY A 603 13.03 16.92 -35.87
N SER A 604 12.79 18.18 -35.55
CA SER A 604 13.69 19.00 -34.71
C SER A 604 12.96 19.65 -33.53
N ALA A 605 11.75 19.19 -33.22
CA ALA A 605 10.96 19.69 -32.11
C ALA A 605 10.98 18.66 -30.97
N PRO A 606 10.91 19.12 -29.71
CA PRO A 606 10.57 18.27 -28.56
C PRO A 606 9.32 17.44 -28.83
N ILE A 607 9.40 16.13 -28.63
CA ILE A 607 8.28 15.21 -28.80
C ILE A 607 8.11 14.33 -27.56
N THR A 608 6.85 14.18 -27.12
CA THR A 608 6.47 13.13 -26.18
C THR A 608 6.09 11.87 -26.95
N GLY A 609 6.86 10.79 -26.78
CA GLY A 609 6.65 9.49 -27.39
C GLY A 609 6.16 8.47 -26.38
N TYR A 610 5.00 7.87 -26.64
CA TYR A 610 4.45 6.77 -25.84
C TYR A 610 4.50 5.47 -26.64
N GLY A 611 5.01 4.41 -26.03
CA GLY A 611 5.04 3.03 -26.54
C GLY A 611 3.67 2.37 -26.53
N ASN A 612 3.57 1.12 -26.13
CA ASN A 612 2.34 0.35 -25.97
C ASN A 612 2.57 -0.72 -24.90
N THR A 613 1.58 -1.56 -24.63
CA THR A 613 1.66 -2.55 -23.53
C THR A 613 2.61 -3.74 -23.78
N GLN A 614 3.47 -3.69 -24.79
CA GLN A 614 4.47 -4.69 -25.12
C GLN A 614 5.86 -4.06 -25.09
N ASN A 615 6.89 -4.89 -24.98
CA ASN A 615 8.28 -4.48 -25.13
C ASN A 615 8.52 -3.71 -26.44
N ASN A 616 8.95 -2.46 -26.31
CA ASN A 616 9.15 -1.50 -27.36
C ASN A 616 10.59 -0.99 -27.38
N THR A 617 11.05 -0.54 -28.53
CA THR A 617 12.25 0.28 -28.68
C THR A 617 11.83 1.67 -29.14
N ILE A 618 12.03 2.66 -28.28
CA ILE A 618 11.70 4.07 -28.55
C ILE A 618 13.00 4.83 -28.79
N THR A 619 13.12 5.46 -29.95
CA THR A 619 14.26 6.32 -30.32
C THR A 619 13.78 7.75 -30.52
N GLY A 620 14.32 8.66 -29.71
CA GLY A 620 14.12 10.10 -29.78
C GLY A 620 14.83 10.76 -30.96
N ASN A 621 14.62 12.06 -31.08
CA ASN A 621 15.31 12.93 -32.03
C ASN A 621 16.32 13.82 -31.29
N ASP A 622 17.05 14.67 -32.01
CA ASP A 622 18.08 15.55 -31.43
C ASP A 622 17.53 16.67 -30.50
N ALA A 623 16.26 16.64 -30.10
CA ALA A 623 15.64 17.63 -29.24
C ALA A 623 15.17 16.98 -27.93
N ASN A 624 14.96 17.79 -26.89
CA ASN A 624 14.52 17.34 -25.57
C ASN A 624 13.16 16.62 -25.64
N ASN A 625 13.16 15.30 -25.60
CA ASN A 625 12.02 14.40 -25.73
C ASN A 625 11.58 13.89 -24.36
N THR A 626 10.34 13.38 -24.32
CA THR A 626 9.86 12.58 -23.18
C THR A 626 9.47 11.22 -23.72
N LEU A 627 10.15 10.18 -23.27
CA LEU A 627 10.00 8.81 -23.73
C LEU A 627 9.37 7.98 -22.62
N ASP A 628 8.25 7.33 -22.94
CA ASP A 628 7.51 6.49 -22.01
C ASP A 628 7.12 5.20 -22.74
N GLY A 629 7.65 4.07 -22.28
CA GLY A 629 7.36 2.74 -22.81
C GLY A 629 5.90 2.33 -22.61
N LEU A 630 5.24 2.89 -21.60
CA LEU A 630 4.08 2.33 -20.92
C LEU A 630 4.47 0.97 -20.31
N ALA A 631 3.52 0.03 -20.19
CA ALA A 631 3.82 -1.29 -19.68
C ALA A 631 4.67 -2.10 -20.68
N GLY A 632 5.72 -2.77 -20.22
CA GLY A 632 6.56 -3.60 -21.08
C GLY A 632 7.95 -3.68 -20.50
N ALA A 633 8.85 -4.44 -21.14
CA ALA A 633 10.29 -4.27 -20.89
C ALA A 633 10.86 -3.53 -22.09
N ASP A 634 10.98 -2.21 -21.95
CA ASP A 634 11.20 -1.30 -23.06
C ASP A 634 12.65 -0.85 -23.17
N THR A 635 13.06 -0.38 -24.35
CA THR A 635 14.36 0.24 -24.57
C THR A 635 14.14 1.66 -25.06
N MET A 636 14.58 2.65 -24.29
CA MET A 636 14.42 4.06 -24.62
C MET A 636 15.78 4.69 -24.89
N ILE A 637 15.88 5.40 -26.03
CA ILE A 637 17.10 6.03 -26.55
C ILE A 637 16.76 7.48 -26.88
N GLY A 638 17.35 8.45 -26.20
CA GLY A 638 16.97 9.87 -26.24
C GLY A 638 17.56 10.60 -27.44
N GLY A 639 18.89 10.62 -27.52
CA GLY A 639 19.63 11.34 -28.55
C GLY A 639 20.24 12.63 -27.98
N LEU A 640 20.56 13.60 -28.83
CA LEU A 640 21.34 14.80 -28.44
C LEU A 640 20.61 15.84 -27.55
N GLY A 641 19.40 15.55 -27.07
CA GLY A 641 18.60 16.48 -26.28
C GLY A 641 18.79 16.28 -24.77
N ASP A 642 18.24 17.18 -23.95
CA ASP A 642 18.01 16.86 -22.54
C ASP A 642 16.69 16.09 -22.44
N ASP A 643 16.77 14.77 -22.42
CA ASP A 643 15.65 13.84 -22.53
C ASP A 643 15.11 13.41 -21.16
N THR A 644 13.82 13.04 -21.14
CA THR A 644 13.16 12.49 -19.96
C THR A 644 12.63 11.08 -20.23
N TYR A 645 13.03 10.13 -19.41
CA TYR A 645 12.65 8.73 -19.48
C TYR A 645 11.69 8.37 -18.37
N ILE A 646 10.54 7.78 -18.70
CA ILE A 646 9.60 7.24 -17.71
C ILE A 646 9.85 5.74 -17.59
N VAL A 647 10.28 5.30 -16.41
CA VAL A 647 10.61 3.89 -16.14
C VAL A 647 9.65 3.33 -15.09
N ASP A 648 8.83 2.37 -15.49
CA ASP A 648 7.85 1.72 -14.62
C ASP A 648 8.02 0.20 -14.52
N ASN A 649 8.91 -0.38 -15.33
CA ASN A 649 9.18 -1.81 -15.36
C ASN A 649 10.65 -2.13 -15.12
N VAL A 650 10.92 -3.18 -14.33
CA VAL A 650 12.30 -3.63 -14.05
C VAL A 650 13.05 -4.09 -15.31
N GLY A 651 12.31 -4.42 -16.37
CA GLY A 651 12.86 -4.76 -17.68
C GLY A 651 13.20 -3.57 -18.57
N ASP A 652 12.88 -2.33 -18.16
CA ASP A 652 13.17 -1.14 -18.95
C ASP A 652 14.66 -0.81 -18.98
N VAL A 653 15.13 -0.39 -20.15
CA VAL A 653 16.52 -0.05 -20.43
C VAL A 653 16.58 1.34 -21.01
N VAL A 654 17.25 2.25 -20.31
CA VAL A 654 17.63 3.57 -20.83
C VAL A 654 19.01 3.48 -21.45
N THR A 655 19.18 4.02 -22.66
CA THR A 655 20.46 4.05 -23.36
C THR A 655 20.81 5.49 -23.73
N GLU A 656 21.88 5.99 -23.11
CA GLU A 656 22.47 7.29 -23.42
C GLU A 656 23.93 7.17 -23.87
N VAL A 657 24.35 8.08 -24.75
CA VAL A 657 25.76 8.21 -25.16
C VAL A 657 26.37 9.44 -24.53
N ALA A 658 27.68 9.37 -24.27
CA ALA A 658 28.41 10.48 -23.67
C ALA A 658 28.28 11.78 -24.50
N SER A 659 28.04 12.89 -23.79
CA SER A 659 27.90 14.25 -24.36
C SER A 659 26.63 14.47 -25.18
N GLU A 660 25.57 13.70 -24.94
CA GLU A 660 24.29 13.86 -25.62
C GLU A 660 23.26 14.73 -24.86
N GLY A 661 23.42 15.02 -23.57
CA GLY A 661 22.47 15.89 -22.88
C GLY A 661 22.73 15.99 -21.38
N ILE A 662 21.76 16.57 -20.66
CA ILE A 662 21.55 16.36 -19.23
C ILE A 662 20.22 15.63 -19.06
N ASP A 663 20.28 14.32 -18.89
CA ASP A 663 19.10 13.46 -19.01
C ASP A 663 18.49 13.15 -17.66
N THR A 664 17.19 12.88 -17.66
CA THR A 664 16.40 12.61 -16.44
C THR A 664 15.62 11.32 -16.55
N VAL A 665 15.81 10.42 -15.60
CA VAL A 665 14.90 9.29 -15.38
C VAL A 665 13.88 9.67 -14.32
N GLN A 666 12.60 9.47 -14.61
CA GLN A 666 11.51 9.46 -13.64
C GLN A 666 11.07 8.02 -13.44
N SER A 667 11.19 7.48 -12.24
CA SER A 667 10.91 6.06 -12.00
C SER A 667 9.86 5.84 -10.91
N THR A 668 8.92 4.91 -11.16
CA THR A 668 7.96 4.42 -10.17
C THR A 668 8.43 3.13 -9.49
N ILE A 669 9.65 2.66 -9.79
CA ILE A 669 10.29 1.47 -9.23
C ILE A 669 11.67 1.82 -8.67
N THR A 670 12.29 0.87 -7.96
CA THR A 670 13.72 1.00 -7.61
C THR A 670 14.56 0.99 -8.89
N TYR A 671 15.43 1.98 -9.05
CA TYR A 671 16.15 2.16 -10.31
C TYR A 671 17.63 2.54 -10.11
N THR A 672 18.47 2.03 -11.02
CA THR A 672 19.89 2.39 -11.14
C THR A 672 20.10 3.09 -12.48
N LEU A 673 20.64 4.30 -12.45
CA LEU A 673 20.92 5.08 -13.66
C LEU A 673 21.90 4.32 -14.57
N ALA A 674 21.59 4.29 -15.86
CA ALA A 674 22.53 3.88 -16.89
C ALA A 674 23.71 4.85 -16.99
N ASP A 675 24.81 4.44 -17.63
CA ASP A 675 25.93 5.33 -17.91
C ASP A 675 25.46 6.56 -18.71
N ASN A 676 26.04 7.73 -18.41
CA ASN A 676 25.76 9.02 -19.06
C ASN A 676 24.36 9.61 -18.82
N VAL A 677 23.62 9.11 -17.83
CA VAL A 677 22.40 9.77 -17.35
C VAL A 677 22.70 10.54 -16.07
N GLU A 678 22.26 11.79 -15.95
CA GLU A 678 22.63 12.67 -14.85
C GLU A 678 21.62 12.69 -13.70
N ASN A 679 20.32 12.60 -13.97
CA ASN A 679 19.29 12.83 -12.96
C ASN A 679 18.35 11.63 -12.78
N LEU A 680 18.00 11.33 -11.53
CA LEU A 680 16.94 10.39 -11.16
C LEU A 680 15.92 11.09 -10.27
N THR A 681 14.64 10.92 -10.57
CA THR A 681 13.52 11.30 -9.70
C THR A 681 12.64 10.08 -9.45
N LEU A 682 12.52 9.69 -8.19
CA LEU A 682 11.60 8.64 -7.75
C LEU A 682 10.20 9.22 -7.62
N LEU A 683 9.21 8.52 -8.16
CA LEU A 683 7.80 8.89 -8.16
C LEU A 683 6.99 8.00 -7.20
N GLY A 684 5.76 8.41 -6.92
CA GLY A 684 4.86 7.67 -6.03
C GLY A 684 5.18 7.87 -4.55
N SER A 685 4.72 6.96 -3.71
CA SER A 685 4.90 6.99 -2.24
C SER A 685 5.44 5.67 -1.68
N GLY A 686 5.81 4.72 -2.54
CA GLY A 686 6.42 3.46 -2.12
C GLY A 686 7.86 3.65 -1.68
N ALA A 687 8.36 2.77 -0.81
CA ALA A 687 9.77 2.69 -0.41
C ALA A 687 10.62 2.10 -1.54
N ILE A 688 10.94 2.93 -2.53
CA ILE A 688 11.77 2.57 -3.69
C ILE A 688 13.13 3.28 -3.59
N ASN A 689 14.17 2.68 -4.17
CA ASN A 689 15.54 3.17 -4.00
C ASN A 689 16.10 3.75 -5.30
N GLY A 690 17.04 4.69 -5.16
CA GLY A 690 17.71 5.36 -6.26
C GLY A 690 19.21 5.10 -6.21
N THR A 691 19.78 4.68 -7.34
CA THR A 691 21.22 4.48 -7.46
C THR A 691 21.76 5.22 -8.69
N GLY A 692 22.79 6.05 -8.50
CA GLY A 692 23.48 6.78 -9.55
C GLY A 692 24.49 5.92 -10.31
N ASN A 693 25.34 6.57 -11.10
CA ASN A 693 26.39 5.93 -11.89
C ASN A 693 27.79 6.43 -11.45
N SER A 694 28.74 6.64 -12.37
CA SER A 694 30.09 7.13 -12.02
C SER A 694 30.30 8.62 -12.30
N ALA A 695 29.26 9.31 -12.74
CA ALA A 695 29.23 10.74 -13.00
C ALA A 695 28.69 11.51 -11.77
N ASN A 696 28.59 12.83 -11.89
CA ASN A 696 27.94 13.64 -10.85
C ASN A 696 26.43 13.61 -11.08
N ASN A 697 25.69 12.94 -10.21
CA ASN A 697 24.26 12.75 -10.33
C ASN A 697 23.43 13.61 -9.37
N ILE A 698 22.18 13.89 -9.75
CA ILE A 698 21.15 14.43 -8.86
C ILE A 698 20.08 13.34 -8.66
N LEU A 699 19.97 12.83 -7.43
CA LEU A 699 19.01 11.82 -7.05
C LEU A 699 17.95 12.46 -6.15
N THR A 700 16.70 12.46 -6.60
CA THR A 700 15.55 12.94 -5.84
C THR A 700 14.66 11.76 -5.47
N GLY A 701 14.47 11.55 -4.17
CA GLY A 701 13.56 10.58 -3.59
C GLY A 701 12.10 11.05 -3.61
N ASN A 702 11.23 10.18 -3.11
CA ASN A 702 9.80 10.37 -3.01
C ASN A 702 9.37 10.55 -1.54
N ALA A 703 8.12 10.21 -1.20
CA ALA A 703 7.61 10.35 0.18
C ALA A 703 7.73 9.08 1.03
N GLY A 704 8.24 7.98 0.47
CA GLY A 704 8.54 6.75 1.19
C GLY A 704 9.99 6.72 1.67
N ALA A 705 10.33 5.77 2.54
CA ALA A 705 11.72 5.57 2.98
C ALA A 705 12.61 5.10 1.81
N ASN A 706 13.50 5.95 1.33
CA ASN A 706 14.36 5.69 0.17
C ASN A 706 15.82 5.49 0.59
N VAL A 707 16.50 4.56 -0.08
CA VAL A 707 17.97 4.48 -0.10
C VAL A 707 18.48 5.20 -1.34
N LEU A 708 19.23 6.28 -1.15
CA LEU A 708 19.84 7.06 -2.21
C LEU A 708 21.36 6.86 -2.20
N ASN A 709 21.88 6.28 -3.28
CA ASN A 709 23.30 6.02 -3.45
C ASN A 709 23.79 6.70 -4.74
N GLY A 710 24.62 7.74 -4.62
CA GLY A 710 25.22 8.40 -5.77
C GLY A 710 26.14 7.49 -6.59
N ASN A 711 26.67 6.42 -5.97
CA ASN A 711 27.89 5.74 -6.41
C ASN A 711 29.02 6.77 -6.54
N GLY A 712 29.94 6.60 -7.49
CA GLY A 712 31.12 7.46 -7.54
C GLY A 712 30.78 8.79 -8.19
N GLY A 713 31.28 9.89 -7.66
CA GLY A 713 30.99 11.19 -8.24
C GLY A 713 31.11 12.32 -7.24
N THR A 714 30.38 13.38 -7.50
CA THR A 714 30.07 14.44 -6.54
C THR A 714 28.60 14.72 -6.71
N ASP A 715 27.81 14.08 -5.85
CA ASP A 715 26.39 13.88 -6.09
C ASP A 715 25.54 14.80 -5.23
N THR A 716 24.31 15.07 -5.68
CA THR A 716 23.28 15.72 -4.87
C THR A 716 22.19 14.70 -4.57
N LEU A 717 22.04 14.34 -3.30
CA LEU A 717 21.06 13.38 -2.81
C LEU A 717 19.97 14.14 -2.06
N ILE A 718 18.72 14.04 -2.53
CA ILE A 718 17.56 14.77 -2.01
C ILE A 718 16.52 13.73 -1.60
N GLY A 719 16.36 13.43 -0.31
CA GLY A 719 15.51 12.35 0.20
C GLY A 719 14.03 12.64 0.03
N GLY A 720 13.57 13.74 0.61
CA GLY A 720 12.18 14.18 0.48
C GLY A 720 11.47 14.09 1.82
N ARG A 721 10.51 13.17 1.96
CA ARG A 721 9.81 12.86 3.22
C ARG A 721 9.99 11.38 3.51
N GLY A 722 9.86 11.00 4.77
CA GLY A 722 10.08 9.62 5.20
C GLY A 722 11.50 9.42 5.71
N ASN A 723 11.79 8.25 6.25
CA ASN A 723 13.09 7.95 6.86
C ASN A 723 14.06 7.46 5.79
N ASP A 724 14.90 8.34 5.29
CA ASP A 724 15.79 8.10 4.15
C ASP A 724 17.17 7.64 4.59
N THR A 725 17.86 6.92 3.70
CA THR A 725 19.25 6.49 3.88
C THR A 725 20.12 6.96 2.73
N TYR A 726 21.15 7.73 3.06
CA TYR A 726 22.13 8.25 2.11
C TYR A 726 23.42 7.46 2.15
N ILE A 727 23.85 6.96 1.00
CA ILE A 727 25.18 6.36 0.85
C ILE A 727 26.11 7.42 0.28
N VAL A 728 27.11 7.78 1.07
CA VAL A 728 28.11 8.81 0.74
C VAL A 728 29.46 8.14 0.52
N ASP A 729 30.05 8.39 -0.64
CA ASP A 729 31.39 7.90 -0.98
C ASP A 729 32.40 9.01 -1.32
N SER A 730 31.92 10.23 -1.47
CA SER A 730 32.72 11.39 -1.80
C SER A 730 32.47 12.51 -0.82
N ALA A 731 33.55 13.17 -0.37
CA ALA A 731 33.43 14.37 0.46
C ALA A 731 32.85 15.57 -0.32
N GLY A 732 32.65 15.43 -1.63
CA GLY A 732 31.95 16.40 -2.47
C GLY A 732 30.43 16.27 -2.40
N ASP A 733 29.89 15.13 -1.96
CA ASP A 733 28.45 14.87 -1.99
C ASP A 733 27.69 15.89 -1.14
N ILE A 734 26.45 16.17 -1.55
CA ILE A 734 25.55 17.10 -0.90
C ILE A 734 24.25 16.37 -0.60
N ILE A 735 23.88 16.33 0.68
CA ILE A 735 22.57 15.83 1.11
C ILE A 735 21.66 17.04 1.37
N THR A 736 20.46 17.01 0.78
CA THR A 736 19.40 17.98 1.07
C THR A 736 18.22 17.26 1.68
N GLU A 737 17.95 17.54 2.95
CA GLU A 737 16.80 16.98 3.64
C GLU A 737 15.68 17.99 3.91
N SER A 738 14.46 17.56 3.64
CA SER A 738 13.25 18.41 3.76
C SER A 738 12.08 17.74 4.50
N GLY A 739 12.34 16.58 5.11
CA GLY A 739 11.38 15.81 5.89
C GLY A 739 10.81 16.53 7.12
N SER A 740 9.82 15.89 7.74
CA SER A 740 9.28 16.30 9.02
C SER A 740 10.32 16.14 10.13
N SER A 741 10.22 16.88 11.23
CA SER A 741 11.08 16.65 12.41
C SER A 741 10.82 15.32 13.13
N SER A 742 9.83 14.54 12.67
CA SER A 742 9.57 13.18 13.12
C SER A 742 10.32 12.12 12.30
N ASP A 743 10.82 12.50 11.13
CA ASP A 743 11.54 11.62 10.23
C ASP A 743 12.95 11.41 10.82
N ILE A 744 13.51 10.20 10.62
CA ILE A 744 14.80 9.80 11.15
C ILE A 744 15.68 9.34 9.99
N ASP A 745 16.57 10.21 9.58
CA ASP A 745 17.35 10.08 8.36
C ASP A 745 18.79 9.66 8.69
N SER A 746 19.33 8.79 7.84
CA SER A 746 20.57 8.08 8.10
C SER A 746 21.60 8.29 7.00
N VAL A 747 22.84 8.56 7.39
CA VAL A 747 23.97 8.61 6.47
C VAL A 747 24.90 7.42 6.71
N GLN A 748 25.16 6.65 5.65
CA GLN A 748 26.21 5.65 5.61
C GLN A 748 27.38 6.20 4.79
N SER A 749 28.50 6.49 5.44
CA SER A 749 29.63 7.17 4.80
C SER A 749 30.88 6.32 4.75
N SER A 750 31.53 6.23 3.59
CA SER A 750 32.86 5.63 3.44
C SER A 750 34.00 6.67 3.51
N VAL A 751 33.66 7.94 3.70
CA VAL A 751 34.55 9.08 3.91
C VAL A 751 34.27 9.76 5.25
N SER A 752 35.15 10.66 5.70
CA SER A 752 34.83 11.50 6.87
C SER A 752 33.63 12.39 6.56
N TRP A 753 32.65 12.42 7.47
CA TRP A 753 31.37 13.10 7.21
C TRP A 753 30.90 13.96 8.39
N VAL A 754 30.21 15.04 8.05
CA VAL A 754 29.55 15.95 8.99
C VAL A 754 28.07 15.96 8.64
N LEU A 755 27.20 15.62 9.59
CA LEU A 755 25.76 15.63 9.37
C LEU A 755 25.26 17.06 9.07
N GLY A 756 24.51 17.19 7.98
CA GLY A 756 23.73 18.37 7.65
C GLY A 756 22.52 18.54 8.56
N THR A 757 21.64 19.50 8.29
CA THR A 757 20.37 19.67 9.03
C THR A 757 19.41 18.52 8.77
N ASN A 758 18.57 18.17 9.76
CA ASN A 758 17.55 17.10 9.66
C ASN A 758 18.15 15.73 9.31
N LEU A 759 19.33 15.43 9.85
CA LEU A 759 19.95 14.12 9.73
C LEU A 759 20.32 13.67 11.15
N GLU A 760 19.87 12.50 11.56
CA GLU A 760 19.97 12.05 12.94
C GLU A 760 21.07 11.00 13.08
N ASN A 761 21.25 10.13 12.09
CA ASN A 761 22.14 8.98 12.21
C ASN A 761 23.33 9.07 11.25
N LEU A 762 24.52 8.76 11.74
CA LEU A 762 25.73 8.59 10.94
C LEU A 762 26.39 7.24 11.24
N THR A 763 26.59 6.42 10.23
CA THR A 763 27.40 5.19 10.29
C THR A 763 28.59 5.31 9.36
N LEU A 764 29.80 5.21 9.92
CA LEU A 764 31.04 5.14 9.16
C LEU A 764 31.24 3.69 8.68
N THR A 765 31.51 3.52 7.40
CA THR A 765 31.69 2.22 6.76
C THR A 765 33.16 1.98 6.38
N GLY A 766 33.47 0.78 5.90
CA GLY A 766 34.82 0.42 5.48
C GLY A 766 35.80 0.20 6.64
N SER A 767 37.10 0.31 6.34
CA SER A 767 38.20 0.05 7.28
C SER A 767 39.26 1.15 7.33
N SER A 768 38.99 2.29 6.68
CA SER A 768 39.85 3.46 6.71
C SER A 768 39.59 4.28 7.98
N ALA A 769 40.63 4.93 8.52
CA ALA A 769 40.49 5.87 9.62
C ALA A 769 39.82 7.17 9.11
N ILE A 770 38.50 7.22 9.23
CA ILE A 770 37.63 8.34 8.88
C ILE A 770 36.91 8.85 10.13
N ASN A 771 36.31 10.03 10.07
CA ASN A 771 35.74 10.71 11.24
C ASN A 771 34.27 11.03 11.03
N GLY A 772 33.51 11.07 12.12
CA GLY A 772 32.10 11.43 12.14
C GLY A 772 31.86 12.66 13.00
N THR A 773 31.03 13.57 12.52
CA THR A 773 30.58 14.74 13.28
C THR A 773 29.08 14.91 13.13
N GLY A 774 28.37 15.03 14.25
CA GLY A 774 26.93 15.29 14.29
C GLY A 774 26.58 16.76 14.02
N ASN A 775 25.32 17.11 14.30
CA ASN A 775 24.74 18.44 14.13
C ASN A 775 24.21 19.00 15.47
N ASN A 776 23.04 19.63 15.51
CA ASN A 776 22.45 20.17 16.75
C ASN A 776 21.31 19.30 17.31
N LEU A 777 20.99 18.19 16.64
CA LEU A 777 19.95 17.23 17.00
C LEU A 777 20.54 16.14 17.89
N ASP A 778 19.68 15.27 18.43
CA ASP A 778 20.13 14.07 19.14
C ASP A 778 20.66 13.06 18.11
N ASN A 779 21.97 12.93 17.95
CA ASN A 779 22.57 12.11 16.90
C ASN A 779 22.97 10.71 17.38
N ILE A 780 22.84 9.71 16.50
CA ILE A 780 23.50 8.40 16.68
C ILE A 780 24.69 8.32 15.72
N ILE A 781 25.90 8.24 16.26
CA ILE A 781 27.14 8.18 15.48
C ILE A 781 27.87 6.87 15.77
N ILE A 782 28.02 6.04 14.74
CA ILE A 782 28.70 4.75 14.80
C ILE A 782 29.96 4.81 13.93
N GLY A 783 31.11 4.54 14.53
CA GLY A 783 32.41 4.42 13.87
C GLY A 783 32.54 3.13 13.05
N ASN A 784 33.73 2.90 12.51
CA ASN A 784 34.12 1.66 11.86
C ASN A 784 35.21 0.94 12.67
N SER A 785 35.86 -0.07 12.09
CA SER A 785 36.89 -0.86 12.82
C SER A 785 38.27 -0.20 12.92
N ALA A 786 38.42 1.03 12.42
CA ALA A 786 39.65 1.81 12.49
C ALA A 786 39.52 2.92 13.53
N SER A 787 40.65 3.52 13.94
CA SER A 787 40.64 4.68 14.83
C SER A 787 39.87 5.87 14.22
N ASN A 788 38.71 6.17 14.78
CA ASN A 788 37.87 7.29 14.38
C ASN A 788 37.93 8.44 15.40
N ILE A 789 37.65 9.66 14.93
CA ILE A 789 37.26 10.78 15.78
C ILE A 789 35.75 10.96 15.62
N LEU A 790 35.02 10.86 16.73
CA LEU A 790 33.57 11.01 16.80
C LEU A 790 33.24 12.24 17.66
N ASP A 791 32.56 13.22 17.08
CA ASP A 791 32.09 14.44 17.74
C ASP A 791 30.57 14.51 17.59
N GLY A 792 29.84 14.64 18.71
CA GLY A 792 28.37 14.78 18.70
C GLY A 792 27.88 16.07 18.04
N GLY A 793 28.73 17.10 18.03
CA GLY A 793 28.41 18.39 17.42
C GLY A 793 27.99 19.44 18.45
N ASN A 794 26.97 20.22 18.12
CA ASN A 794 26.62 21.47 18.79
C ASN A 794 25.22 21.37 19.45
N GLY A 795 25.11 20.59 20.52
CA GLY A 795 23.83 20.33 21.18
C GLY A 795 23.40 18.89 20.96
N GLY A 796 22.14 18.58 21.20
CA GLY A 796 21.69 17.20 21.22
C GLY A 796 22.11 16.43 22.48
N THR A 797 21.57 15.22 22.60
CA THR A 797 22.00 14.17 23.51
C THR A 797 22.48 13.01 22.64
N ASP A 798 23.76 13.02 22.31
CA ASP A 798 24.28 12.15 21.26
C ASP A 798 24.62 10.74 21.77
N ARG A 799 24.61 9.75 20.90
CA ARG A 799 25.07 8.38 21.16
C ARG A 799 26.25 8.06 20.25
N LEU A 800 27.44 7.96 20.82
CA LEU A 800 28.70 7.75 20.12
C LEU A 800 29.22 6.32 20.38
N THR A 801 29.47 5.57 19.31
CA THR A 801 29.96 4.18 19.36
C THR A 801 31.20 4.07 18.48
N GLY A 802 32.36 3.72 19.03
CA GLY A 802 33.64 3.62 18.30
C GLY A 802 33.83 2.31 17.52
N LEU A 803 33.22 1.22 18.01
CA LEU A 803 33.45 -0.17 17.63
C LEU A 803 34.86 -0.67 17.98
N GLY A 804 35.76 -0.68 17.00
CA GLY A 804 37.11 -1.20 17.16
C GLY A 804 38.10 -0.20 16.59
N GLY A 805 39.33 -0.21 17.09
CA GLY A 805 40.27 0.89 16.83
C GLY A 805 40.64 1.56 18.14
N ALA A 806 41.55 2.53 18.08
CA ALA A 806 41.80 3.43 19.21
C ALA A 806 41.06 4.73 18.92
N ASP A 807 39.85 4.87 19.45
CA ASP A 807 38.90 5.90 19.03
C ASP A 807 39.00 7.15 19.90
N THR A 808 38.58 8.29 19.34
CA THR A 808 38.55 9.56 20.06
C THR A 808 37.14 10.14 20.08
N PHE A 809 36.52 10.16 21.25
CA PHE A 809 35.25 10.84 21.50
C PHE A 809 35.55 12.29 21.86
N TRP A 810 35.22 13.21 20.94
CA TRP A 810 35.65 14.61 21.01
C TRP A 810 34.52 15.52 21.48
N PHE A 811 34.72 16.14 22.64
CA PHE A 811 33.86 17.17 23.20
C PHE A 811 34.42 18.54 22.82
N SER A 812 34.02 19.02 21.65
CA SER A 812 34.49 20.30 21.10
C SER A 812 33.69 21.50 21.63
N THR A 813 32.45 21.29 22.07
CA THR A 813 31.53 22.34 22.55
C THR A 813 31.00 22.10 23.96
N ARG A 814 30.25 23.07 24.50
CA ARG A 814 29.81 23.08 25.89
C ARG A 814 28.30 22.79 25.93
N PRO A 815 27.82 21.83 26.73
CA PRO A 815 26.39 21.50 26.81
C PRO A 815 25.53 22.72 27.13
N SER A 816 24.39 22.84 26.45
CA SER A 816 23.49 24.01 26.51
C SER A 816 22.66 24.07 27.81
N SER A 817 22.48 22.95 28.51
CA SER A 817 21.84 22.91 29.83
C SER A 817 22.48 21.86 30.77
N PHE A 818 22.84 22.26 31.99
CA PHE A 818 23.59 21.43 32.95
C PHE A 818 22.70 20.53 33.82
N ARG A 819 21.68 19.89 33.23
CA ARG A 819 20.89 18.83 33.86
C ARG A 819 21.23 17.51 33.19
N ASN A 820 21.17 16.43 33.95
CA ASN A 820 21.53 15.05 33.58
C ASN A 820 20.93 14.50 32.27
N SER A 821 19.97 15.17 31.65
CA SER A 821 19.22 14.70 30.47
C SER A 821 19.76 15.18 29.12
N SER A 822 20.94 15.80 29.07
CA SER A 822 21.49 16.39 27.83
C SER A 822 22.99 16.16 27.66
N ALA A 823 23.52 15.08 28.24
CA ALA A 823 24.94 14.72 28.12
C ALA A 823 25.08 13.55 27.14
N ASP A 824 26.12 13.59 26.32
CA ASP A 824 26.34 12.57 25.30
C ASP A 824 26.72 11.24 25.92
N HIS A 825 26.25 10.17 25.29
CA HIS A 825 26.47 8.79 25.65
C HIS A 825 27.59 8.19 24.81
N ILE A 826 28.61 7.66 25.46
CA ILE A 826 29.65 6.84 24.85
C ILE A 826 29.32 5.38 25.15
N THR A 827 29.05 4.60 24.12
CA THR A 827 28.40 3.28 24.30
C THR A 827 29.39 2.16 24.58
N ASP A 828 30.61 2.24 24.05
CA ASP A 828 31.55 1.12 23.99
C ASP A 828 33.01 1.45 24.35
N PHE A 829 33.23 2.59 25.03
CA PHE A 829 34.56 3.06 25.44
C PHE A 829 35.49 1.96 26.01
N SER A 830 36.73 1.89 25.53
CA SER A 830 37.71 0.89 25.93
C SER A 830 39.14 1.44 26.00
N SER A 831 39.62 1.70 27.21
CA SER A 831 41.04 2.05 27.45
C SER A 831 42.01 0.97 26.97
N ALA A 832 41.56 -0.29 26.86
CA ALA A 832 42.38 -1.40 26.39
C ALA A 832 42.60 -1.36 24.87
N GLN A 833 41.61 -0.88 24.12
CA GLN A 833 41.72 -0.65 22.67
C GLN A 833 42.49 0.65 22.37
N GLY A 834 42.55 1.57 23.33
CA GLY A 834 43.33 2.79 23.25
C GLY A 834 42.48 4.05 23.17
N ASP A 835 41.18 3.93 23.45
CA ASP A 835 40.23 5.02 23.30
C ASP A 835 40.55 6.22 24.19
N LYS A 836 40.13 7.39 23.71
CA LYS A 836 40.34 8.68 24.35
C LYS A 836 39.06 9.50 24.36
N ILE A 837 38.88 10.22 25.45
CA ILE A 837 37.92 11.32 25.55
C ILE A 837 38.72 12.60 25.39
N GLN A 838 38.50 13.32 24.29
CA GLN A 838 39.22 14.54 23.97
C GLN A 838 38.37 15.76 24.31
N ILE A 839 38.96 16.75 24.97
CA ILE A 839 38.28 17.95 25.46
C ILE A 839 39.01 19.20 24.98
N THR A 840 38.29 20.12 24.33
CA THR A 840 38.83 21.40 23.87
C THR A 840 39.02 22.39 25.03
N LYS A 841 40.26 22.74 25.36
CA LYS A 841 40.60 23.57 26.53
C LYS A 841 39.86 24.91 26.57
N SER A 842 39.80 25.61 25.44
CA SER A 842 39.17 26.93 25.35
C SER A 842 37.66 26.89 25.62
N THR A 843 36.99 25.83 25.18
CA THR A 843 35.55 25.61 25.39
C THR A 843 35.20 25.50 26.87
N PHE A 844 36.09 24.86 27.65
CA PHE A 844 35.89 24.59 29.08
C PHE A 844 36.70 25.51 30.00
N GLY A 845 37.35 26.55 29.47
CA GLY A 845 38.17 27.48 30.26
C GLY A 845 39.35 26.83 30.99
N ILE A 846 39.86 25.71 30.48
CA ILE A 846 40.96 24.95 31.08
C ILE A 846 42.30 25.54 30.63
N THR A 847 43.17 25.84 31.59
CA THR A 847 44.54 26.35 31.31
C THR A 847 45.63 25.32 31.61
N ALA A 848 45.27 24.20 32.24
CA ALA A 848 46.20 23.11 32.56
C ALA A 848 46.61 22.34 31.31
N SER A 849 47.83 21.79 31.31
CA SER A 849 48.37 20.97 30.23
C SER A 849 47.97 19.50 30.28
N THR A 850 47.52 19.01 31.45
CA THR A 850 47.18 17.60 31.70
C THR A 850 45.89 17.49 32.49
N ALA A 851 45.04 16.53 32.13
CA ALA A 851 43.81 16.24 32.86
C ALA A 851 44.09 15.74 34.30
N THR A 852 43.25 16.12 35.25
CA THR A 852 43.23 15.50 36.60
C THR A 852 41.87 14.88 36.82
N LEU A 853 41.86 13.61 37.26
CA LEU A 853 40.65 12.80 37.41
C LEU A 853 40.56 12.23 38.82
N SER A 854 39.38 12.37 39.44
CA SER A 854 39.00 11.59 40.63
C SER A 854 37.95 10.54 40.25
N VAL A 855 38.12 9.31 40.70
CA VAL A 855 37.16 8.21 40.47
C VAL A 855 36.46 7.87 41.78
N VAL A 856 35.13 7.78 41.75
CA VAL A 856 34.26 7.51 42.91
C VAL A 856 33.22 6.44 42.56
N SER A 857 32.69 5.75 43.57
CA SER A 857 31.84 4.57 43.38
C SER A 857 30.36 4.76 43.74
N ASN A 858 29.97 5.93 44.24
CA ASN A 858 28.59 6.24 44.59
C ASN A 858 28.36 7.77 44.63
N ALA A 859 27.09 8.16 44.54
CA ALA A 859 26.65 9.55 44.59
C ALA A 859 27.09 10.34 45.84
N ASN A 860 27.23 9.69 47.00
CA ASN A 860 27.68 10.37 48.22
C ASN A 860 29.16 10.80 48.10
N ALA A 861 30.01 9.94 47.54
CA ALA A 861 31.41 10.26 47.29
C ALA A 861 31.57 11.29 46.14
N LEU A 862 30.67 11.29 45.16
CA LEU A 862 30.63 12.25 44.06
C LEU A 862 30.54 13.69 44.56
N THR A 863 29.62 13.98 45.49
CA THR A 863 29.47 15.35 46.05
C THR A 863 30.76 15.86 46.71
N THR A 864 31.47 14.98 47.42
CA THR A 864 32.74 15.31 48.07
C THR A 864 33.84 15.54 47.03
N ALA A 865 33.95 14.68 46.02
CA ALA A 865 34.94 14.80 44.97
C ALA A 865 34.75 16.07 44.10
N LEU A 866 33.51 16.46 43.81
CA LEU A 866 33.18 17.70 43.09
C LEU A 866 33.51 18.97 43.88
N SER A 867 33.65 18.88 45.21
CA SER A 867 34.19 19.97 46.04
C SER A 867 35.72 20.04 46.08
N GLY A 868 36.40 19.04 45.49
CA GLY A 868 37.84 18.91 45.42
C GLY A 868 38.47 19.66 44.23
N SER A 869 39.77 19.44 44.03
CA SER A 869 40.59 20.14 43.03
C SER A 869 40.76 19.39 41.70
N SER A 870 40.23 18.16 41.57
CA SER A 870 40.30 17.41 40.31
C SER A 870 39.43 18.09 39.26
N MET A 871 39.92 18.21 38.03
CA MET A 871 39.18 18.84 36.92
C MET A 871 38.03 17.98 36.40
N PHE A 872 38.15 16.66 36.53
CA PHE A 872 37.10 15.71 36.18
C PHE A 872 36.84 14.76 37.33
N VAL A 873 35.59 14.32 37.46
CA VAL A 873 35.16 13.31 38.43
C VAL A 873 34.35 12.25 37.71
N TYR A 874 34.76 10.98 37.80
CA TYR A 874 34.05 9.85 37.19
C TYR A 874 33.34 9.03 38.26
N GLU A 875 32.04 8.83 38.09
CA GLU A 875 31.20 8.01 38.96
C GLU A 875 30.97 6.65 38.30
N THR A 876 31.52 5.58 38.90
CA THR A 876 31.57 4.27 38.24
C THR A 876 30.23 3.51 38.25
N SER A 877 29.26 3.90 39.08
CA SER A 877 27.98 3.20 39.23
C SER A 877 26.92 3.66 38.21
N SER A 878 26.92 4.95 37.87
CA SER A 878 26.13 5.61 36.83
C SER A 878 26.86 5.66 35.50
N GLY A 879 28.20 5.68 35.49
CA GLY A 879 29.00 5.89 34.29
C GLY A 879 29.15 7.36 33.92
N GLU A 880 28.74 8.30 34.78
CA GLU A 880 28.81 9.73 34.50
C GLU A 880 30.24 10.27 34.68
N LEU A 881 30.76 10.93 33.64
CA LEU A 881 31.97 11.75 33.68
C LEU A 881 31.56 13.20 33.88
N HIS A 882 31.93 13.78 35.02
CA HIS A 882 31.64 15.15 35.38
C HIS A 882 32.83 16.06 35.11
N TRP A 883 32.58 17.23 34.54
CA TRP A 883 33.54 18.33 34.54
C TRP A 883 33.39 19.15 35.82
N ASN A 884 34.48 19.42 36.54
CA ASN A 884 34.47 20.11 37.82
C ASN A 884 35.05 21.53 37.73
N GLN A 885 34.17 22.52 37.81
CA GLN A 885 34.51 23.94 37.77
C GLN A 885 35.43 24.38 38.93
N ASN A 886 35.35 23.73 40.10
CA ASN A 886 36.21 24.03 41.25
C ASN A 886 37.68 23.61 41.02
N GLY A 887 37.93 22.70 40.06
CA GLY A 887 39.25 22.26 39.66
C GLY A 887 39.99 23.21 38.70
N ILE A 888 39.32 24.25 38.17
CA ILE A 888 39.88 25.15 37.14
C ILE A 888 39.98 26.63 37.56
N SER A 889 39.13 27.15 38.46
CA SER A 889 39.27 28.47 39.08
C SER A 889 38.35 28.66 40.30
N ARG A 890 38.82 29.39 41.33
CA ARG A 890 38.22 29.53 42.68
C ARG A 890 36.87 30.28 42.72
N GLY A 891 35.83 29.80 42.06
CA GLY A 891 34.47 30.33 42.14
C GLY A 891 33.45 29.21 42.33
N ALA A 892 32.53 29.37 43.28
CA ALA A 892 31.51 28.38 43.57
C ALA A 892 30.55 28.19 42.38
N GLY A 893 30.66 27.04 41.72
CA GLY A 893 29.72 26.55 40.72
C GLY A 893 29.78 25.01 40.69
N THR A 894 28.62 24.36 40.57
CA THR A 894 28.53 22.92 40.32
C THR A 894 28.79 22.70 38.84
N GLY A 895 29.94 22.10 38.49
CA GLY A 895 30.12 21.57 37.15
C GLY A 895 29.09 20.47 36.83
N GLY A 896 28.96 20.10 35.55
CA GLY A 896 27.92 19.19 35.06
C GLY A 896 28.47 17.90 34.44
N VAL A 897 27.56 17.00 34.07
CA VAL A 897 27.87 15.78 33.32
C VAL A 897 28.38 16.17 31.94
N LEU A 898 29.60 15.77 31.62
CA LEU A 898 30.24 15.95 30.32
C LEU A 898 29.81 14.82 29.37
N ALA A 899 29.85 13.58 29.86
CA ALA A 899 29.54 12.38 29.09
C ALA A 899 29.04 11.27 30.02
N ILE A 900 28.31 10.30 29.46
CA ILE A 900 27.89 9.08 30.14
C ILE A 900 28.52 7.89 29.41
N LEU A 901 29.28 7.06 30.11
CA LEU A 901 29.81 5.81 29.57
C LEU A 901 28.81 4.69 29.87
N ASP A 902 28.03 4.27 28.87
CA ASP A 902 26.95 3.27 29.04
C ASP A 902 27.50 1.92 29.53
N ASN A 903 28.69 1.54 29.04
CA ASN A 903 29.37 0.32 29.44
C ASN A 903 30.09 0.41 30.80
N LYS A 904 30.11 1.60 31.42
CA LYS A 904 30.74 1.88 32.72
C LYS A 904 32.22 1.47 32.76
N ALA A 905 32.94 1.68 31.66
CA ALA A 905 34.36 1.34 31.55
C ALA A 905 35.23 2.04 32.60
N THR A 906 36.36 1.41 32.96
CA THR A 906 37.30 2.01 33.91
C THR A 906 38.05 3.16 33.24
N LEU A 907 37.98 4.36 33.82
CA LEU A 907 38.70 5.54 33.33
C LEU A 907 39.95 5.87 34.17
N SER A 908 41.00 6.31 33.48
CA SER A 908 42.21 6.90 34.06
C SER A 908 42.44 8.32 33.54
N ALA A 909 43.32 9.08 34.21
CA ALA A 909 43.70 10.41 33.72
C ALA A 909 44.39 10.38 32.34
N GLY A 910 44.97 9.23 31.95
CA GLY A 910 45.56 9.04 30.62
C GLY A 910 44.55 8.82 29.50
N ASP A 911 43.27 8.65 29.85
CA ASP A 911 42.17 8.50 28.89
C ASP A 911 41.53 9.85 28.53
N LEU A 912 41.87 10.90 29.27
CA LEU A 912 41.39 12.26 29.04
C LEU A 912 42.48 13.11 28.37
N VAL A 913 42.21 13.58 27.15
CA VAL A 913 43.14 14.39 26.36
C VAL A 913 42.65 15.84 26.34
N LEU A 914 43.51 16.77 26.74
CA LEU A 914 43.20 18.20 26.68
C LEU A 914 43.91 18.83 25.48
N ILE A 915 43.14 19.35 24.52
CA ILE A 915 43.68 20.03 23.33
C ILE A 915 43.54 21.53 23.44
#